data_AF-A0A812JI15-F1
#
_entry.id   AF-A0A812JI15-F1
#
_cell.length_a   1.000
_cell.length_b   1.000
_cell.length_c   1.000
_cell.angle_alpha   90.00
_cell.angle_beta   90.00
_cell.angle_gamma   90.00
#
_symmetry.space_group_name_H-M   'P 1'
#
loop_
_entity.id
_entity.type
_entity.pdbx_description
1 polymer ?
#
loop_
_entity_poly.entity_id
_entity_poly.type
_entity_poly.pdbx_seq_one_letter_code
_entity_poly.pdbx_strand_id
1 'polypeptide(L)'
;MPVPFDFLQSREFFVADDCSNPSLMPKLRSIPKSLEGRRALLEQRLKVKMLKEGVHAALRQDMSYFTKALGSKGEAEYLPAVELHMFPLDPMNATAEWQALLVPTVPEVFGQKLHLCHKSESQEVRCIAELPFPPLPRHLQAWMGAFDPLKRLRSMPIWTIRLAEGSLLLGLALLLAAGVYLMRIWCGQPPEKHTFNIPELPTKFFLARHTELHPDAGGKEASICILDSGREVVVEKIAPATRYIPIISLVQEWEELFRRAIRGPSNAFWGRIKEPAGWILLHEDNGETRVLVNPSVEACLKAHPDLVPPLVDLIKKNLVLFGAYVSAQWVALARLTAVYQPESFACLVCGMCVVHLVVLLQQTFSLQRGLEHEERLQQKQLLRLSPQHLLSGVFGAVLTLMTALLVSGVSAAWSETSRLSGIILNGICLALHGKHLHDAIASHKKWREPQVQSKEYLALTMFPLQATEDAPPELTRERAQNWLVAKAVKATFSWLAASVLAVILLDAVQLRGQLLKYDVSRGYLTSPGCREAFHNTLLLDTNADSLTLNAEVFDAQSGLMLKVEHPLLNSSEEIGFNSSGEHQISLPSGPLYGRIVLRALGSYKNTNYTIHVIRVASAVTVSMNSSFNGSKYPKLANTRFLEKRRLQYLLQHPTWYVPDLDMVSNSTIEVVLDSVVLAPLVPAALGPNEKNASMPMVSSSQCSDICGAARAGFGNDCIYEEAVDLPEPLCVGQNTAQDLNLEKSDLSVAGKGSALLDWLRDVNVSGKMVTLDNFEKEGGSTHLPFKALAGGLYDSFLLSTPLASLAGGVQLDIAVTQDPTNAEDLTIPLVIVPHPPPIQLDLNGSKIGYFLLPEMMRETPRTEYAICGNVDAVQNLSAKVDDPRFTVLQNESHEAVQCTGHGFDSRTEFRVVRAEPCDWCEHYTPWDAAGYDLVLRRSILLCLETAVNLENAQALESILKPTIHAGDAHNKCLDKAGLLGDAIRKTKDAQMVQVMLKMGADASALSRGQTPLQIAAARGNLDAMKKLFNTTASKEGSLGAAASQCQVEAMDLIISQGTSDAQKCEDSPTYEAFMKQPWFSCRERPNLLKTVFDLLQQGTTYKMDPDCKGEMLNRAIHHRDADVARLLLQEGADANRDCSGTPLEQLMAERKSGESPISIADFKKIAQLLMDYKLDIDDLRELVIEAAYECDLDLVKALLQLSAGSSVDINEDAINAANGQCSEEAKSFVKVLSEAGKSKQ
;
A
#
# COMPACT_ATOMS: atom_id res chain seq x y z
N MET A 1 9.59 -27.13 29.13
CA MET A 1 8.65 -26.46 28.21
C MET A 1 9.19 -25.06 27.98
N PRO A 2 9.44 -24.64 26.73
CA PRO A 2 9.81 -23.26 26.48
C PRO A 2 8.67 -22.36 26.97
N VAL A 3 9.02 -21.22 27.54
CA VAL A 3 8.06 -20.16 27.87
C VAL A 3 7.40 -19.75 26.55
N PRO A 4 6.07 -19.66 26.46
CA PRO A 4 5.45 -19.18 25.24
C PRO A 4 5.88 -17.72 25.02
N PHE A 5 6.30 -17.40 23.80
CA PHE A 5 6.73 -16.07 23.41
C PHE A 5 6.14 -15.72 22.05
N ASP A 6 5.88 -14.44 21.85
CA ASP A 6 5.43 -13.93 20.56
C ASP A 6 6.58 -13.55 19.61
N PHE A 7 6.22 -13.17 18.39
CA PHE A 7 7.20 -12.76 17.39
C PHE A 7 8.07 -11.58 17.83
N LEU A 8 7.51 -10.59 18.53
CA LEU A 8 8.25 -9.41 18.96
C LEU A 8 9.19 -9.72 20.13
N GLN A 9 8.73 -10.46 21.13
CA GLN A 9 9.57 -11.03 22.20
C GLN A 9 10.72 -11.85 21.63
N SER A 10 10.48 -12.60 20.55
CA SER A 10 11.56 -13.37 19.90
C SER A 10 12.71 -12.51 19.39
N ARG A 11 12.48 -11.21 19.15
CA ARG A 11 13.49 -10.24 18.71
C ARG A 11 14.31 -9.64 19.85
N GLU A 12 13.87 -9.83 21.10
CA GLU A 12 14.65 -9.50 22.29
C GLU A 12 15.68 -10.59 22.62
N PHE A 13 15.58 -11.75 21.95
CA PHE A 13 16.48 -12.85 22.21
C PHE A 13 17.85 -12.60 21.58
N PHE A 14 18.87 -13.04 22.29
CA PHE A 14 20.24 -13.05 21.80
C PHE A 14 20.89 -14.40 22.08
N VAL A 15 21.94 -14.70 21.32
CA VAL A 15 22.67 -15.96 21.47
C VAL A 15 23.96 -15.69 22.22
N ALA A 16 24.23 -16.47 23.27
CA ALA A 16 25.45 -16.40 24.05
C ALA A 16 26.01 -17.80 24.32
N ASP A 17 27.29 -17.88 24.68
CA ASP A 17 27.91 -19.08 25.24
C ASP A 17 27.48 -19.35 26.68
N ASP A 18 27.22 -18.29 27.46
CA ASP A 18 26.55 -18.31 28.76
C ASP A 18 25.68 -17.04 28.87
N CYS A 19 24.40 -17.19 29.22
CA CYS A 19 23.49 -16.06 29.40
C CYS A 19 23.94 -15.10 30.50
N SER A 20 24.72 -15.56 31.48
CA SER A 20 25.18 -14.76 32.60
C SER A 20 26.33 -13.82 32.21
N ASN A 21 27.15 -14.22 31.24
CA ASN A 21 28.33 -13.48 30.81
C ASN A 21 28.67 -13.79 29.34
N PRO A 22 28.04 -13.11 28.37
CA PRO A 22 28.25 -13.38 26.95
C PRO A 22 29.69 -13.03 26.55
N SER A 23 30.51 -14.05 26.27
CA SER A 23 31.90 -13.88 25.81
C SER A 23 32.05 -14.03 24.28
N LEU A 24 31.02 -14.60 23.64
CA LEU A 24 31.00 -14.81 22.19
C LEU A 24 30.94 -13.48 21.43
N MET A 25 31.88 -13.26 20.51
CA MET A 25 31.83 -12.17 19.53
C MET A 25 31.98 -12.75 18.12
N PRO A 26 30.87 -13.26 17.53
CA PRO A 26 30.92 -13.87 16.22
C PRO A 26 31.16 -12.79 15.17
N LYS A 27 31.98 -13.10 14.17
CA LYS A 27 32.18 -12.21 13.04
C LYS A 27 30.96 -12.29 12.13
N LEU A 28 30.05 -11.32 12.26
CA LEU A 28 28.84 -11.28 11.44
C LEU A 28 29.17 -11.29 9.95
N ARG A 29 28.34 -12.01 9.21
CA ARG A 29 28.54 -12.20 7.78
C ARG A 29 27.96 -11.01 7.01
N SER A 30 28.82 -10.32 6.27
CA SER A 30 28.44 -9.17 5.45
C SER A 30 27.94 -9.59 4.06
N ILE A 31 26.80 -9.07 3.63
CA ILE A 31 26.21 -9.23 2.29
C ILE A 31 26.19 -7.87 1.60
N PRO A 32 26.57 -7.76 0.32
CA PRO A 32 26.44 -6.51 -0.43
C PRO A 32 24.97 -6.08 -0.53
N LYS A 33 24.65 -4.82 -0.24
CA LYS A 33 23.29 -4.28 -0.43
C LYS A 33 22.94 -4.16 -1.92
N SER A 34 23.88 -3.63 -2.73
CA SER A 34 23.68 -3.41 -4.17
C SER A 34 23.51 -4.73 -4.92
N LEU A 35 22.59 -4.74 -5.88
CA LEU A 35 22.40 -5.87 -6.78
C LEU A 35 23.67 -6.26 -7.54
N GLU A 36 24.38 -5.27 -8.05
CA GLU A 36 25.66 -5.44 -8.77
C GLU A 36 26.71 -6.08 -7.88
N GLY A 37 26.81 -5.66 -6.61
CA GLY A 37 27.67 -6.31 -5.62
C GLY A 37 27.29 -7.77 -5.37
N ARG A 38 25.99 -8.11 -5.34
CA ARG A 38 25.51 -9.49 -5.20
C ARG A 38 25.81 -10.33 -6.46
N ARG A 39 25.59 -9.77 -7.65
CA ARG A 39 25.94 -10.39 -8.95
C ARG A 39 27.45 -10.58 -9.07
N ALA A 40 28.24 -9.57 -8.72
CA ALA A 40 29.69 -9.67 -8.68
C ALA A 40 30.15 -10.77 -7.71
N LEU A 41 29.61 -10.84 -6.49
CA LEU A 41 29.91 -11.91 -5.53
C LEU A 41 29.57 -13.32 -6.08
N LEU A 42 28.55 -13.43 -6.93
CA LEU A 42 28.16 -14.68 -7.61
C LEU A 42 29.12 -15.01 -8.78
N GLU A 43 29.41 -14.05 -9.64
CA GLU A 43 30.38 -14.18 -10.72
C GLU A 43 31.78 -14.48 -10.17
N GLN A 44 32.13 -13.92 -9.01
CA GLN A 44 33.34 -14.22 -8.27
C GLN A 44 33.44 -15.70 -7.88
N ARG A 45 32.33 -16.44 -7.76
CA ARG A 45 32.34 -17.88 -7.46
C ARG A 45 32.45 -18.75 -8.72
N LEU A 46 31.94 -18.26 -9.85
CA LEU A 46 32.19 -18.87 -11.16
C LEU A 46 33.62 -18.63 -11.67
N LYS A 47 34.48 -17.90 -10.92
CA LYS A 47 35.89 -17.60 -11.21
C LYS A 47 36.83 -18.83 -11.29
N VAL A 48 36.35 -20.04 -11.53
CA VAL A 48 37.13 -20.97 -12.37
C VAL A 48 37.24 -20.43 -13.82
N LYS A 49 36.39 -19.46 -14.19
CA LYS A 49 36.54 -18.55 -15.35
C LYS A 49 37.86 -17.75 -15.33
N MET A 50 38.51 -17.57 -14.18
CA MET A 50 39.83 -16.93 -14.08
C MET A 50 40.96 -17.75 -14.70
N LEU A 51 40.81 -19.04 -14.98
CA LEU A 51 41.86 -19.71 -15.74
C LEU A 51 41.91 -19.21 -17.18
N LYS A 52 40.76 -18.81 -17.73
CA LYS A 52 40.67 -18.19 -19.07
C LYS A 52 41.08 -16.72 -19.04
N GLU A 53 40.52 -15.94 -18.11
CA GLU A 53 40.81 -14.50 -17.99
C GLU A 53 42.15 -14.21 -17.32
N GLY A 54 42.62 -15.07 -16.42
CA GLY A 54 43.94 -15.00 -15.80
C GLY A 54 45.05 -15.45 -16.72
N VAL A 55 44.82 -16.39 -17.65
CA VAL A 55 45.76 -16.64 -18.75
C VAL A 55 45.77 -15.45 -19.71
N HIS A 56 44.61 -14.87 -20.04
CA HIS A 56 44.55 -13.64 -20.86
C HIS A 56 45.11 -12.39 -20.18
N ALA A 57 44.95 -12.24 -18.86
CA ALA A 57 45.45 -11.11 -18.07
C ALA A 57 46.95 -11.29 -17.75
N ALA A 58 47.43 -12.52 -17.51
CA ALA A 58 48.86 -12.82 -17.43
C ALA A 58 49.55 -12.57 -18.79
N LEU A 59 48.86 -12.85 -19.90
CA LEU A 59 49.31 -12.47 -21.24
C LEU A 59 49.27 -10.96 -21.52
N ARG A 60 48.48 -10.17 -20.76
CA ARG A 60 48.34 -8.71 -20.93
C ARG A 60 48.96 -7.86 -19.80
N GLN A 61 49.57 -8.47 -18.79
CA GLN A 61 50.13 -7.81 -17.59
C GLN A 61 49.17 -6.84 -16.84
N ASP A 62 47.86 -6.92 -17.03
CA ASP A 62 46.93 -5.92 -16.48
C ASP A 62 46.28 -6.40 -15.17
N MET A 63 47.01 -6.24 -14.06
CA MET A 63 46.55 -6.59 -12.71
C MET A 63 45.50 -5.63 -12.13
N SER A 64 45.25 -4.49 -12.78
CA SER A 64 44.38 -3.41 -12.28
C SER A 64 42.89 -3.81 -12.25
N TYR A 65 42.47 -4.69 -13.16
CA TYR A 65 41.11 -5.23 -13.21
C TYR A 65 40.79 -6.09 -11.98
N PHE A 66 41.79 -6.80 -11.44
CA PHE A 66 41.65 -7.60 -10.21
C PHE A 66 41.33 -6.74 -9.00
N THR A 67 42.03 -5.62 -8.85
CA THR A 67 41.84 -4.71 -7.72
C THR A 67 40.51 -3.96 -7.76
N LYS A 68 40.00 -3.60 -8.95
CA LYS A 68 38.66 -2.96 -9.07
C LYS A 68 37.52 -3.94 -8.76
N ALA A 69 37.60 -5.18 -9.22
CA ALA A 69 36.58 -6.20 -8.96
C ALA A 69 36.57 -6.73 -7.52
N LEU A 70 37.62 -6.48 -6.75
CA LEU A 70 37.75 -6.82 -5.32
C LEU A 70 37.58 -5.60 -4.39
N GLY A 71 37.57 -4.38 -4.93
CA GLY A 71 37.78 -3.15 -4.16
C GLY A 71 36.56 -2.25 -3.95
N SER A 72 35.40 -2.49 -4.59
CA SER A 72 34.19 -1.71 -4.28
C SER A 72 33.62 -2.16 -2.93
N LYS A 73 34.04 -1.49 -1.86
CA LYS A 73 33.34 -1.52 -0.56
C LYS A 73 32.00 -0.80 -0.72
N GLY A 74 31.06 -1.42 -1.41
CA GLY A 74 29.66 -1.01 -1.35
C GLY A 74 29.12 -1.18 0.07
N GLU A 75 28.04 -0.49 0.40
CA GLU A 75 27.36 -0.70 1.67
C GLU A 75 27.04 -2.18 1.85
N ALA A 76 27.45 -2.72 3.00
CA ALA A 76 27.22 -4.09 3.36
C ALA A 76 26.18 -4.17 4.48
N GLU A 77 25.33 -5.15 4.39
CA GLU A 77 24.32 -5.52 5.38
C GLU A 77 24.82 -6.77 6.11
N TYR A 78 24.62 -6.84 7.42
CA TYR A 78 25.14 -7.95 8.23
C TYR A 78 24.00 -8.88 8.63
N LEU A 79 24.15 -10.18 8.34
CA LEU A 79 23.22 -11.18 8.85
C LEU A 79 23.49 -11.46 10.34
N PRO A 80 22.44 -11.68 11.15
CA PRO A 80 22.60 -12.09 12.54
C PRO A 80 23.23 -13.49 12.61
N ALA A 81 24.01 -13.77 13.65
CA ALA A 81 24.73 -15.04 13.80
C ALA A 81 23.81 -16.27 13.75
N VAL A 82 22.58 -16.13 14.27
CA VAL A 82 21.51 -17.12 14.20
C VAL A 82 20.21 -16.38 13.89
N GLU A 83 19.52 -16.79 12.82
CA GLU A 83 18.18 -16.28 12.48
C GLU A 83 17.10 -17.13 13.17
N LEU A 84 16.06 -16.48 13.70
CA LEU A 84 14.89 -17.13 14.27
C LEU A 84 13.67 -16.85 13.37
N HIS A 85 13.06 -17.92 12.84
CA HIS A 85 11.79 -17.85 12.10
C HIS A 85 10.69 -18.57 12.88
N MET A 86 9.48 -18.01 12.86
CA MET A 86 8.29 -18.61 13.47
C MET A 86 7.26 -18.91 12.40
N PHE A 87 6.64 -20.10 12.48
CA PHE A 87 5.59 -20.50 11.56
C PHE A 87 4.69 -21.59 12.16
N PRO A 88 3.41 -21.67 11.79
CA PRO A 88 2.54 -22.78 12.17
C PRO A 88 2.94 -24.08 11.46
N LEU A 89 2.71 -25.21 12.13
CA LEU A 89 2.90 -26.55 11.57
C LEU A 89 2.11 -26.76 10.27
N ASP A 90 0.89 -26.22 10.22
CA ASP A 90 0.02 -26.21 9.04
C ASP A 90 -0.37 -24.76 8.70
N PRO A 91 0.07 -24.20 7.57
CA PRO A 91 -0.32 -22.85 7.12
C PRO A 91 -1.81 -22.70 6.88
N MET A 92 -2.52 -23.79 6.58
CA MET A 92 -3.92 -23.77 6.19
C MET A 92 -4.85 -23.78 7.41
N ASN A 93 -4.31 -24.05 8.60
CA ASN A 93 -5.06 -24.08 9.85
C ASN A 93 -4.56 -22.97 10.79
N ALA A 94 -5.39 -21.94 11.00
CA ALA A 94 -5.08 -20.80 11.86
C ALA A 94 -4.84 -21.18 13.34
N THR A 95 -5.34 -22.34 13.78
CA THR A 95 -5.20 -22.85 15.16
C THR A 95 -4.05 -23.85 15.32
N ALA A 96 -3.25 -24.08 14.27
CA ALA A 96 -2.13 -25.00 14.32
C ALA A 96 -1.04 -24.55 15.30
N GLU A 97 -0.36 -25.53 15.91
CA GLU A 97 0.77 -25.28 16.81
C GLU A 97 1.92 -24.62 16.04
N TRP A 98 2.53 -23.60 16.66
CA TRP A 98 3.64 -22.84 16.08
C TRP A 98 4.99 -23.47 16.43
N GLN A 99 5.92 -23.40 15.48
CA GLN A 99 7.31 -23.83 15.64
C GLN A 99 8.27 -22.66 15.40
N ALA A 100 9.38 -22.68 16.12
CA ALA A 100 10.51 -21.78 15.90
C ALA A 100 11.67 -22.55 15.24
N LEU A 101 12.15 -22.04 14.12
CA LEU A 101 13.31 -22.56 13.39
C LEU A 101 14.50 -21.62 13.60
N LEU A 102 15.55 -22.16 14.21
CA LEU A 102 16.83 -21.45 14.40
C LEU A 102 17.82 -21.84 13.31
N VAL A 103 18.29 -20.86 12.56
CA VAL A 103 19.14 -21.02 11.38
C VAL A 103 20.49 -20.36 11.67
N PRO A 104 21.55 -21.13 11.96
CA PRO A 104 22.89 -20.55 12.12
C PRO A 104 23.43 -20.06 10.77
N THR A 105 23.93 -18.82 10.73
CA THR A 105 24.42 -18.12 9.53
C THR A 105 25.93 -17.87 9.52
N VAL A 106 26.60 -18.03 10.67
CA VAL A 106 28.06 -17.86 10.85
C VAL A 106 28.75 -19.15 11.27
N PRO A 107 29.93 -19.51 10.73
CA PRO A 107 30.54 -20.82 10.98
C PRO A 107 31.01 -20.99 12.42
N GLU A 108 31.28 -19.90 13.14
CA GLU A 108 31.76 -19.86 14.51
C GLU A 108 30.76 -20.46 15.52
N VAL A 109 29.45 -20.43 15.22
CA VAL A 109 28.44 -21.02 16.11
C VAL A 109 28.40 -22.55 16.06
N PHE A 110 29.00 -23.19 15.06
CA PHE A 110 29.01 -24.66 14.95
C PHE A 110 30.07 -25.31 15.83
N GLY A 111 29.67 -26.37 16.55
CA GLY A 111 30.54 -27.09 17.48
C GLY A 111 30.59 -26.47 18.87
N GLN A 112 29.90 -25.34 19.07
CA GLN A 112 29.70 -24.72 20.38
C GLN A 112 28.30 -25.08 20.90
N LYS A 113 28.18 -25.18 22.22
CA LYS A 113 26.88 -25.16 22.89
C LYS A 113 26.54 -23.70 23.14
N LEU A 114 25.47 -23.22 22.51
CA LEU A 114 25.00 -21.87 22.70
C LEU A 114 23.70 -21.88 23.47
N HIS A 115 23.37 -20.74 24.08
CA HIS A 115 22.16 -20.53 24.83
C HIS A 115 21.37 -19.39 24.16
N LEU A 116 20.07 -19.61 23.98
CA LEU A 116 19.14 -18.55 23.62
C LEU A 116 18.73 -17.83 24.91
N CYS A 117 19.10 -16.58 25.01
CA CYS A 117 18.97 -15.77 26.23
C CYS A 117 17.95 -14.65 26.01
N HIS A 118 17.25 -14.28 27.09
CA HIS A 118 16.33 -13.16 27.13
C HIS A 118 16.63 -12.28 28.33
N LYS A 119 16.62 -10.96 28.13
CA LYS A 119 16.88 -9.99 29.19
C LYS A 119 15.56 -9.42 29.69
N SER A 120 15.18 -9.77 30.92
CA SER A 120 13.97 -9.24 31.54
C SER A 120 14.13 -7.76 31.92
N GLU A 121 13.01 -7.05 32.13
CA GLU A 121 12.98 -5.69 32.66
C GLU A 121 13.72 -5.54 34.00
N SER A 122 13.74 -6.59 34.83
CA SER A 122 14.50 -6.64 36.08
C SER A 122 16.02 -6.70 35.89
N GLN A 123 16.50 -6.62 34.65
CA GLN A 123 17.88 -6.85 34.21
C GLN A 123 18.40 -8.28 34.43
N GLU A 124 17.59 -9.20 34.95
CA GLU A 124 17.94 -10.61 35.04
C GLU A 124 17.91 -11.24 33.63
N VAL A 125 19.02 -11.86 33.25
CA VAL A 125 19.11 -12.61 32.00
C VAL A 125 18.68 -14.05 32.25
N ARG A 126 17.67 -14.50 31.50
CA ARG A 126 17.13 -15.86 31.58
C ARG A 126 17.53 -16.67 30.36
N CYS A 127 18.03 -17.89 30.58
CA CYS A 127 18.20 -18.88 29.51
C CYS A 127 16.85 -19.48 29.12
N ILE A 128 16.47 -19.35 27.85
CA ILE A 128 15.24 -19.92 27.28
C ILE A 128 15.48 -21.34 26.77
N ALA A 129 16.55 -21.54 26.01
CA ALA A 129 16.85 -22.82 25.38
C ALA A 129 18.35 -23.03 25.19
N GLU A 130 18.80 -24.27 25.30
CA GLU A 130 20.14 -24.69 24.86
C GLU A 130 20.10 -25.05 23.37
N LEU A 131 21.05 -24.53 22.61
CA LEU A 131 21.18 -24.67 21.16
C LEU A 131 22.43 -25.50 20.84
N PRO A 132 22.30 -26.82 20.68
CA PRO A 132 23.41 -27.67 20.29
C PRO A 132 23.61 -27.60 18.78
N PHE A 133 24.55 -26.77 18.32
CA PHE A 133 24.98 -26.79 16.92
C PHE A 133 26.13 -27.79 16.74
N PRO A 134 25.93 -28.93 16.03
CA PRO A 134 27.00 -29.90 15.84
C PRO A 134 28.18 -29.28 15.07
N PRO A 135 29.43 -29.67 15.35
CA PRO A 135 30.58 -29.13 14.64
C PRO A 135 30.49 -29.42 13.15
N LEU A 136 30.83 -28.41 12.33
CA LEU A 136 30.92 -28.61 10.89
C LEU A 136 31.99 -29.68 10.58
N PRO A 137 31.73 -30.60 9.64
CA PRO A 137 32.72 -31.59 9.24
C PRO A 137 34.00 -30.89 8.74
N ARG A 138 35.16 -31.33 9.25
CA ARG A 138 36.46 -30.83 8.77
C ARG A 138 36.66 -31.27 7.31
N HIS A 139 36.90 -30.31 6.43
CA HIS A 139 37.18 -30.50 5.00
C HIS A 139 38.62 -30.10 4.68
N LEU A 140 39.28 -30.81 3.77
CA LEU A 140 40.63 -30.45 3.33
C LEU A 140 40.66 -29.09 2.64
N GLN A 141 39.61 -28.75 1.89
CA GLN A 141 39.49 -27.42 1.28
C GLN A 141 39.39 -26.28 2.30
N ALA A 142 38.96 -26.54 3.54
CA ALA A 142 38.98 -25.54 4.60
C ALA A 142 40.41 -25.14 4.99
N TRP A 143 41.38 -26.06 4.85
CA TRP A 143 42.81 -25.78 5.10
C TRP A 143 43.40 -24.77 4.10
N MET A 144 42.84 -24.70 2.88
CA MET A 144 43.24 -23.73 1.86
C MET A 144 42.54 -22.37 2.00
N GLY A 145 41.68 -22.17 3.02
CA GLY A 145 40.94 -20.92 3.23
C GLY A 145 39.91 -20.58 2.14
N ALA A 146 39.71 -21.45 1.16
CA ALA A 146 38.84 -21.21 0.01
C ALA A 146 37.42 -21.75 0.18
N PHE A 147 37.21 -22.63 1.18
CA PHE A 147 35.91 -23.27 1.41
C PHE A 147 35.22 -22.70 2.65
N ASP A 148 34.02 -22.17 2.42
CA ASP A 148 33.11 -21.73 3.46
C ASP A 148 32.11 -22.88 3.72
N PRO A 149 32.24 -23.60 4.85
CA PRO A 149 31.44 -24.78 5.16
C PRO A 149 29.95 -24.46 5.34
N LEU A 150 29.62 -23.18 5.58
CA LEU A 150 28.26 -22.71 5.73
C LEU A 150 27.55 -22.38 4.44
N LYS A 151 28.25 -22.43 3.30
CA LYS A 151 27.58 -22.45 2.00
C LYS A 151 26.80 -23.76 1.88
N ARG A 152 25.57 -23.77 2.42
CA ARG A 152 24.52 -24.81 2.34
C ARG A 152 24.15 -25.23 0.90
N LEU A 153 24.86 -24.67 -0.08
CA LEU A 153 24.88 -24.96 -1.51
C LEU A 153 25.38 -26.36 -1.84
N ARG A 154 26.15 -26.99 -0.94
CA ARG A 154 26.62 -28.36 -1.10
C ARG A 154 25.78 -29.33 -0.29
N SER A 155 24.54 -29.60 -0.72
CA SER A 155 23.73 -30.72 -0.20
C SER A 155 24.23 -32.06 -0.73
N MET A 156 25.54 -32.22 -0.88
CA MET A 156 26.15 -33.50 -1.22
C MET A 156 26.40 -34.27 0.07
N PRO A 157 26.17 -35.59 0.07
CA PRO A 157 26.59 -36.43 1.17
C PRO A 157 28.07 -36.19 1.48
N ILE A 158 28.42 -35.95 2.74
CA ILE A 158 29.79 -35.61 3.16
C ILE A 158 30.82 -36.63 2.64
N TRP A 159 30.43 -37.91 2.50
CA TRP A 159 31.28 -38.97 1.99
C TRP A 159 31.70 -38.78 0.53
N THR A 160 30.85 -38.19 -0.33
CA THR A 160 31.20 -37.95 -1.75
C THR A 160 32.27 -36.87 -1.86
N ILE A 161 32.13 -35.80 -1.07
CA ILE A 161 33.14 -34.73 -0.98
C ILE A 161 34.46 -35.31 -0.46
N ARG A 162 34.43 -36.14 0.59
CA ARG A 162 35.64 -36.79 1.13
C ARG A 162 36.31 -37.73 0.13
N LEU A 163 35.54 -38.49 -0.65
CA LEU A 163 36.10 -39.33 -1.72
C LEU A 163 36.76 -38.48 -2.81
N ALA A 164 36.15 -37.35 -3.18
CA ALA A 164 36.72 -36.43 -4.17
C ALA A 164 37.97 -35.71 -3.63
N GLU A 165 37.97 -35.25 -2.37
CA GLU A 165 39.16 -34.65 -1.74
C GLU A 165 40.28 -35.68 -1.58
N GLY A 166 39.93 -36.90 -1.15
CA GLY A 166 40.88 -38.00 -0.98
C GLY A 166 41.50 -38.45 -2.30
N SER A 167 40.69 -38.53 -3.37
CA SER A 167 41.21 -38.82 -4.70
C SER A 167 42.18 -37.74 -5.14
N LEU A 168 41.80 -36.45 -5.02
CA LEU A 168 42.59 -35.27 -5.37
C LEU A 168 43.95 -35.21 -4.65
N LEU A 169 43.98 -35.50 -3.35
CA LEU A 169 45.22 -35.61 -2.58
C LEU A 169 46.12 -36.76 -3.06
N LEU A 170 45.53 -37.93 -3.31
CA LEU A 170 46.28 -39.12 -3.70
C LEU A 170 47.08 -38.85 -4.98
N GLY A 171 46.49 -38.21 -5.99
CA GLY A 171 47.26 -37.94 -7.19
C GLY A 171 48.05 -36.66 -7.20
N LEU A 172 47.79 -35.69 -6.31
CA LEU A 172 48.79 -34.64 -6.04
C LEU A 172 50.07 -35.28 -5.49
N ALA A 173 49.95 -36.25 -4.58
CA ALA A 173 51.10 -37.00 -4.07
C ALA A 173 51.80 -37.81 -5.18
N LEU A 174 51.05 -38.47 -6.07
CA LEU A 174 51.62 -39.16 -7.24
C LEU A 174 52.32 -38.20 -8.21
N LEU A 175 51.75 -37.00 -8.44
CA LEU A 175 52.35 -35.93 -9.24
C LEU A 175 53.67 -35.46 -8.66
N LEU A 176 53.72 -35.20 -7.36
CA LEU A 176 54.94 -34.76 -6.67
C LEU A 176 56.00 -35.86 -6.71
N ALA A 177 55.61 -37.12 -6.49
CA ALA A 177 56.52 -38.25 -6.61
C ALA A 177 57.08 -38.39 -8.04
N ALA A 178 56.22 -38.29 -9.06
CA ALA A 178 56.62 -38.31 -10.46
C ALA A 178 57.50 -37.11 -10.83
N GLY A 179 57.18 -35.92 -10.32
CA GLY A 179 57.94 -34.68 -10.54
C GLY A 179 59.33 -34.74 -9.91
N VAL A 180 59.46 -35.19 -8.66
CA VAL A 180 60.75 -35.41 -7.99
C VAL A 180 61.58 -36.44 -8.76
N TYR A 181 60.95 -37.51 -9.24
CA TYR A 181 61.62 -38.53 -10.05
C TYR A 181 62.10 -37.98 -11.40
N LEU A 182 61.27 -37.23 -12.11
CA LEU A 182 61.62 -36.56 -13.36
C LEU A 182 62.72 -35.52 -13.16
N MET A 183 62.68 -34.72 -12.10
CA MET A 183 63.70 -33.70 -11.82
C MET A 183 65.06 -34.34 -11.54
N ARG A 184 65.10 -35.49 -10.85
CA ARG A 184 66.33 -36.27 -10.66
C ARG A 184 66.91 -36.77 -11.98
N ILE A 185 66.07 -37.16 -12.93
CA ILE A 185 66.51 -37.58 -14.28
C ILE A 185 67.00 -36.37 -15.08
N TRP A 186 66.29 -35.24 -14.99
CA TRP A 186 66.53 -34.07 -15.82
C TRP A 186 67.75 -33.24 -15.39
N CYS A 187 68.03 -33.14 -14.09
CA CYS A 187 69.25 -32.51 -13.58
C CYS A 187 70.54 -33.28 -13.91
N GLY A 188 70.44 -34.49 -14.50
CA GLY A 188 71.58 -35.33 -14.86
C GLY A 188 72.19 -35.07 -16.25
N GLN A 189 71.58 -34.24 -17.11
CA GLN A 189 72.11 -34.00 -18.46
C GLN A 189 72.20 -32.50 -18.79
N PRO A 190 73.43 -31.95 -18.99
CA PRO A 190 73.58 -30.61 -19.53
C PRO A 190 73.11 -30.58 -21.00
N PRO A 191 72.45 -29.50 -21.46
CA PRO A 191 72.13 -29.33 -22.88
C PRO A 191 73.45 -29.13 -23.66
N GLU A 192 73.89 -30.17 -24.36
CA GLU A 192 75.02 -30.06 -25.29
C GLU A 192 74.66 -29.08 -26.41
N LYS A 193 75.23 -27.87 -26.38
CA LYS A 193 75.26 -26.96 -27.53
C LYS A 193 76.27 -27.53 -28.53
N HIS A 194 75.78 -28.23 -29.54
CA HIS A 194 76.63 -28.77 -30.60
C HIS A 194 76.89 -27.72 -31.67
N THR A 195 78.15 -27.55 -32.04
CA THR A 195 78.56 -26.78 -33.22
C THR A 195 78.63 -27.72 -34.42
N PHE A 196 77.86 -27.42 -35.47
CA PHE A 196 77.89 -28.16 -36.74
C PHE A 196 79.21 -27.90 -37.47
N ASN A 197 80.15 -28.86 -37.43
CA ASN A 197 81.40 -28.78 -38.17
C ASN A 197 81.18 -29.27 -39.61
N ILE A 198 81.28 -28.35 -40.57
CA ILE A 198 81.12 -28.65 -42.00
C ILE A 198 82.36 -29.41 -42.50
N PRO A 199 82.22 -30.63 -43.06
CA PRO A 199 83.35 -31.36 -43.66
C PRO A 199 83.87 -30.65 -44.93
N GLU A 200 85.14 -30.84 -45.26
CA GLU A 200 85.74 -30.30 -46.49
C GLU A 200 85.09 -30.91 -47.75
N LEU A 201 84.48 -30.06 -48.59
CA LEU A 201 83.76 -30.45 -49.81
C LEU A 201 84.70 -30.44 -51.03
N PRO A 202 84.50 -31.31 -52.04
CA PRO A 202 83.42 -32.28 -52.18
C PRO A 202 83.68 -33.58 -51.41
N THR A 203 82.64 -34.11 -50.75
CA THR A 203 82.73 -35.38 -50.02
C THR A 203 81.66 -36.34 -50.53
N LYS A 204 82.03 -37.63 -50.64
CA LYS A 204 81.11 -38.73 -50.95
C LYS A 204 80.34 -39.10 -49.70
N PHE A 205 79.05 -39.32 -49.87
CA PHE A 205 78.17 -39.65 -48.77
C PHE A 205 77.08 -40.62 -49.22
N PHE A 206 76.51 -41.38 -48.28
CA PHE A 206 75.34 -42.22 -48.55
C PHE A 206 74.10 -41.61 -47.90
N LEU A 207 72.97 -41.63 -48.58
CA LEU A 207 71.70 -41.14 -48.04
C LEU A 207 71.20 -42.10 -46.94
N ALA A 208 71.15 -41.66 -45.68
CA ALA A 208 70.60 -42.50 -44.60
C ALA A 208 69.08 -42.73 -44.72
N ARG A 209 68.36 -41.84 -45.41
CA ARG A 209 66.92 -41.96 -45.67
C ARG A 209 66.57 -41.49 -47.08
N HIS A 210 65.38 -41.87 -47.53
CA HIS A 210 64.82 -41.32 -48.76
C HIS A 210 64.79 -39.80 -48.64
N THR A 211 65.37 -39.10 -49.61
CA THR A 211 65.55 -37.65 -49.53
C THR A 211 65.03 -37.00 -50.80
N GLU A 212 64.15 -36.03 -50.63
CA GLU A 212 63.66 -35.20 -51.73
C GLU A 212 64.80 -34.32 -52.26
N LEU A 213 64.98 -34.36 -53.57
CA LEU A 213 65.90 -33.52 -54.31
C LEU A 213 65.17 -32.27 -54.77
N HIS A 214 65.61 -31.10 -54.36
CA HIS A 214 65.03 -29.81 -54.73
C HIS A 214 65.89 -29.09 -55.78
N PRO A 215 65.30 -28.25 -56.63
CA PRO A 215 66.08 -27.45 -57.58
C PRO A 215 66.83 -26.30 -56.89
N ASP A 216 66.35 -25.82 -55.74
CA ASP A 216 66.89 -24.67 -55.00
C ASP A 216 67.21 -24.97 -53.52
N ALA A 217 68.15 -24.22 -52.94
CA ALA A 217 68.43 -24.27 -51.51
C ALA A 217 67.31 -23.57 -50.72
N GLY A 218 66.63 -24.29 -49.83
CA GLY A 218 65.49 -23.80 -49.05
C GLY A 218 64.16 -24.45 -49.42
N GLY A 219 64.11 -25.21 -50.51
CA GLY A 219 62.95 -26.01 -50.93
C GLY A 219 61.72 -25.16 -51.26
N LYS A 220 61.90 -24.00 -51.92
CA LYS A 220 60.75 -23.15 -52.32
C LYS A 220 59.99 -23.77 -53.48
N GLU A 221 60.70 -24.51 -54.33
CA GLU A 221 60.13 -25.24 -55.46
C GLU A 221 59.90 -26.73 -55.10
N ALA A 222 58.92 -27.34 -55.78
CA ALA A 222 58.58 -28.74 -55.56
C ALA A 222 59.76 -29.67 -55.85
N SER A 223 59.86 -30.78 -55.10
CA SER A 223 60.94 -31.75 -55.25
C SER A 223 60.97 -32.31 -56.68
N ILE A 224 62.16 -32.33 -57.30
CA ILE A 224 62.44 -32.92 -58.62
C ILE A 224 62.19 -34.43 -58.58
N CYS A 225 62.73 -35.11 -57.57
CA CYS A 225 62.57 -36.55 -57.37
C CYS A 225 62.91 -36.94 -55.92
N ILE A 226 62.54 -38.15 -55.52
CA ILE A 226 62.94 -38.74 -54.25
C ILE A 226 64.15 -39.64 -54.53
N LEU A 227 65.25 -39.42 -53.82
CA LEU A 227 66.42 -40.26 -53.86
C LEU A 227 66.32 -41.32 -52.78
N ASP A 228 66.53 -42.58 -53.15
CA ASP A 228 66.40 -43.70 -52.22
C ASP A 228 67.48 -43.72 -51.14
N SER A 229 67.12 -44.21 -49.95
CA SER A 229 68.07 -44.48 -48.88
C SER A 229 69.13 -45.50 -49.34
N GLY A 230 70.39 -45.30 -48.95
CA GLY A 230 71.53 -46.14 -49.34
C GLY A 230 72.19 -45.74 -50.66
N ARG A 231 71.68 -44.72 -51.37
CA ARG A 231 72.29 -44.19 -52.60
C ARG A 231 73.51 -43.32 -52.27
N GLU A 232 74.62 -43.55 -52.97
CA GLU A 232 75.81 -42.70 -52.91
C GLU A 232 75.51 -41.36 -53.60
N VAL A 233 75.77 -40.26 -52.91
CA VAL A 233 75.65 -38.89 -53.40
C VAL A 233 76.93 -38.12 -53.08
N VAL A 234 77.42 -37.34 -54.04
CA VAL A 234 78.58 -36.46 -53.84
C VAL A 234 78.04 -35.06 -53.61
N VAL A 235 78.25 -34.51 -52.39
CA VAL A 235 77.84 -33.14 -52.08
C VAL A 235 78.97 -32.20 -52.48
N GLU A 236 78.69 -31.28 -53.39
CA GLU A 236 79.64 -30.30 -53.93
C GLU A 236 79.62 -28.98 -53.17
N LYS A 237 78.46 -28.56 -52.67
CA LYS A 237 78.29 -27.25 -52.01
C LYS A 237 77.28 -27.35 -50.87
N ILE A 238 77.56 -26.68 -49.75
CA ILE A 238 76.60 -26.53 -48.66
C ILE A 238 76.18 -25.06 -48.56
N ALA A 239 74.88 -24.80 -48.36
CA ALA A 239 74.32 -23.47 -48.17
C ALA A 239 73.31 -23.45 -47.02
N PRO A 240 73.39 -22.48 -46.09
CA PRO A 240 72.32 -22.25 -45.13
C PRO A 240 71.12 -21.60 -45.84
N ALA A 241 69.92 -22.15 -45.66
CA ALA A 241 68.68 -21.59 -46.16
C ALA A 241 67.52 -21.92 -45.22
N THR A 242 66.66 -20.95 -44.93
CA THR A 242 65.44 -21.15 -44.15
C THR A 242 64.44 -21.99 -44.96
N ARG A 243 63.92 -23.07 -44.38
CA ARG A 243 62.96 -23.96 -45.03
C ARG A 243 61.64 -23.24 -45.30
N TYR A 244 61.23 -23.19 -46.56
CA TYR A 244 59.92 -22.65 -46.94
C TYR A 244 58.83 -23.69 -46.69
N ILE A 245 57.77 -23.31 -45.98
CA ILE A 245 56.58 -24.15 -45.78
C ILE A 245 55.40 -23.35 -46.35
N PRO A 246 54.70 -23.87 -47.36
CA PRO A 246 53.60 -23.15 -48.00
C PRO A 246 52.41 -22.96 -47.04
N ILE A 247 51.79 -21.77 -47.09
CA ILE A 247 50.65 -21.37 -46.23
C ILE A 247 49.44 -22.32 -46.36
N ILE A 248 49.32 -23.06 -47.46
CA ILE A 248 48.19 -23.96 -47.70
C ILE A 248 48.24 -25.23 -46.81
N SER A 249 49.39 -25.56 -46.18
CA SER A 249 49.47 -26.67 -45.19
C SER A 249 49.04 -26.29 -43.76
N LEU A 250 48.65 -25.02 -43.51
CA LEU A 250 48.38 -24.50 -42.15
C LEU A 250 47.32 -25.28 -41.35
N VAL A 251 46.36 -25.94 -42.03
CA VAL A 251 45.29 -26.70 -41.34
C VAL A 251 45.80 -28.08 -40.88
N GLN A 252 46.77 -28.68 -41.57
CA GLN A 252 47.30 -29.99 -41.23
C GLN A 252 48.43 -29.93 -40.18
N GLU A 253 49.15 -28.81 -40.10
CA GLU A 253 50.33 -28.62 -39.23
C GLU A 253 50.16 -27.50 -38.19
N TRP A 254 49.01 -27.44 -37.51
CA TRP A 254 48.79 -26.52 -36.37
C TRP A 254 49.88 -26.60 -35.28
N GLU A 255 50.48 -27.79 -35.11
CA GLU A 255 51.59 -28.02 -34.18
C GLU A 255 52.86 -27.22 -34.58
N GLU A 256 53.08 -27.01 -35.87
CA GLU A 256 54.26 -26.31 -36.41
C GLU A 256 54.12 -24.78 -36.32
N LEU A 257 52.89 -24.27 -36.46
CA LEU A 257 52.55 -22.87 -36.16
C LEU A 257 52.83 -22.52 -34.70
N PHE A 258 52.40 -23.38 -33.77
CA PHE A 258 52.65 -23.18 -32.35
C PHE A 258 54.14 -23.27 -32.02
N ARG A 259 54.87 -24.19 -32.67
CA ARG A 259 56.35 -24.24 -32.58
C ARG A 259 57.00 -22.96 -33.11
N ARG A 260 56.57 -22.41 -34.25
CA ARG A 260 57.09 -21.16 -34.84
C ARG A 260 56.82 -19.93 -33.98
N ALA A 261 55.61 -19.83 -33.41
CA ALA A 261 55.24 -18.71 -32.54
C ALA A 261 56.12 -18.63 -31.28
N ILE A 262 56.63 -19.77 -30.80
CA ILE A 262 57.47 -19.85 -29.60
C ILE A 262 58.96 -19.78 -29.92
N ARG A 263 59.43 -20.29 -31.07
CA ARG A 263 60.86 -20.56 -31.30
C ARG A 263 61.52 -19.83 -32.48
N GLY A 264 60.78 -19.07 -33.29
CA GLY A 264 61.33 -18.39 -34.47
C GLY A 264 61.64 -19.34 -35.64
N PRO A 265 62.09 -18.82 -36.80
CA PRO A 265 62.41 -19.64 -37.98
C PRO A 265 63.61 -20.57 -37.73
N SER A 266 63.51 -21.85 -38.10
CA SER A 266 64.63 -22.81 -38.05
C SER A 266 65.65 -22.52 -39.16
N ASN A 267 66.95 -22.45 -38.83
CA ASN A 267 67.98 -22.49 -39.86
C ASN A 267 68.14 -23.93 -40.34
N ALA A 268 68.34 -24.10 -41.64
CA ALA A 268 68.62 -25.40 -42.25
C ALA A 268 69.81 -25.30 -43.19
N PHE A 269 70.63 -26.34 -43.22
CA PHE A 269 71.76 -26.50 -44.14
C PHE A 269 71.35 -27.43 -45.27
N TRP A 270 71.56 -26.98 -46.49
CA TRP A 270 71.25 -27.68 -47.73
C TRP A 270 72.52 -28.03 -48.47
N GLY A 271 72.59 -29.22 -49.05
CA GLY A 271 73.73 -29.76 -49.78
C GLY A 271 73.39 -29.93 -51.24
N ARG A 272 74.14 -29.32 -52.14
CA ARG A 272 74.01 -29.54 -53.59
C ARG A 272 74.75 -30.82 -53.96
N ILE A 273 74.03 -31.77 -54.55
CA ILE A 273 74.61 -33.03 -55.04
C ILE A 273 74.90 -32.97 -56.54
N LYS A 274 75.90 -33.74 -56.98
CA LYS A 274 76.40 -33.76 -58.36
C LYS A 274 75.47 -34.48 -59.34
N GLU A 275 75.02 -35.70 -58.99
CA GLU A 275 74.20 -36.54 -59.88
C GLU A 275 73.14 -37.35 -59.11
N PRO A 276 71.84 -37.18 -59.42
CA PRO A 276 71.25 -36.10 -60.22
C PRO A 276 71.46 -34.72 -59.56
N ALA A 277 71.68 -33.68 -60.35
CA ALA A 277 71.97 -32.35 -59.81
C ALA A 277 70.77 -31.73 -59.08
N GLY A 278 70.98 -31.32 -57.84
CA GLY A 278 69.95 -30.65 -57.03
C GLY A 278 70.40 -30.46 -55.59
N TRP A 279 69.54 -29.88 -54.77
CA TRP A 279 69.77 -29.62 -53.36
C TRP A 279 68.99 -30.61 -52.49
N ILE A 280 69.69 -31.22 -51.54
CA ILE A 280 69.10 -32.06 -50.51
C ILE A 280 69.22 -31.35 -49.16
N LEU A 281 68.24 -31.52 -48.29
CA LEU A 281 68.31 -31.02 -46.92
C LEU A 281 69.31 -31.88 -46.12
N LEU A 282 70.35 -31.28 -45.55
CA LEU A 282 71.39 -31.97 -44.77
C LEU A 282 71.14 -31.88 -43.26
N HIS A 283 70.84 -30.69 -42.77
CA HIS A 283 70.62 -30.45 -41.35
C HIS A 283 69.56 -29.36 -41.14
N GLU A 284 68.78 -29.46 -40.08
CA GLU A 284 67.82 -28.45 -39.64
C GLU A 284 68.00 -28.26 -38.13
N ASP A 285 68.18 -27.03 -37.66
CA ASP A 285 68.57 -26.70 -36.27
C ASP A 285 67.64 -27.31 -35.21
N ASN A 286 66.40 -27.62 -35.58
CA ASN A 286 65.35 -28.14 -34.70
C ASN A 286 64.86 -29.54 -35.09
N GLY A 287 65.48 -30.18 -36.09
CA GLY A 287 65.04 -31.45 -36.66
C GLY A 287 66.12 -32.54 -36.66
N GLU A 288 65.72 -33.75 -37.04
CA GLU A 288 66.65 -34.86 -37.22
C GLU A 288 67.66 -34.55 -38.34
N THR A 289 68.95 -34.57 -38.01
CA THR A 289 70.08 -34.58 -38.96
C THR A 289 69.83 -35.60 -40.07
N ARG A 290 69.86 -35.18 -41.34
CA ARG A 290 69.88 -36.08 -42.50
C ARG A 290 71.32 -36.50 -42.72
N VAL A 291 71.74 -37.52 -41.98
CA VAL A 291 73.14 -37.91 -41.86
C VAL A 291 73.67 -38.48 -43.18
N LEU A 292 74.84 -37.97 -43.56
CA LEU A 292 75.68 -38.38 -44.67
C LEU A 292 76.96 -39.08 -44.10
N VAL A 293 77.65 -39.96 -44.81
CA VAL A 293 78.42 -41.06 -44.17
C VAL A 293 79.95 -41.06 -44.42
N ASN A 294 80.79 -41.35 -43.40
CA ASN A 294 82.26 -41.65 -43.48
C ASN A 294 82.60 -43.13 -43.09
N PRO A 295 83.39 -43.91 -43.87
CA PRO A 295 83.53 -45.39 -43.81
C PRO A 295 84.09 -46.12 -42.55
N SER A 296 84.40 -45.49 -41.41
CA SER A 296 85.24 -46.14 -40.37
C SER A 296 84.59 -46.49 -39.02
N VAL A 297 83.28 -46.28 -38.80
CA VAL A 297 82.64 -46.47 -37.48
C VAL A 297 81.26 -47.13 -37.59
N GLU A 298 80.96 -48.11 -36.72
CA GLU A 298 79.67 -48.85 -36.68
C GLU A 298 78.49 -47.98 -36.19
N ALA A 299 77.37 -48.04 -36.90
CA ALA A 299 76.16 -47.26 -36.59
C ALA A 299 75.23 -47.97 -35.60
N CYS A 300 74.79 -47.25 -34.55
CA CYS A 300 73.74 -47.72 -33.63
C CYS A 300 72.35 -47.32 -34.17
N LEU A 301 71.44 -48.28 -34.34
CA LEU A 301 70.07 -48.06 -34.82
C LEU A 301 69.11 -47.78 -33.65
N LYS A 302 68.17 -46.86 -33.89
CA LYS A 302 67.06 -46.50 -33.00
C LYS A 302 65.73 -46.63 -33.71
N ALA A 303 64.67 -46.79 -32.93
CA ALA A 303 63.32 -46.74 -33.46
C ALA A 303 62.98 -45.35 -34.03
N HIS A 304 62.07 -45.30 -34.99
CA HIS A 304 61.53 -44.04 -35.51
C HIS A 304 60.97 -43.17 -34.35
N PRO A 305 61.18 -41.84 -34.33
CA PRO A 305 60.69 -40.97 -33.25
C PRO A 305 59.17 -41.00 -33.10
N ASP A 306 58.40 -41.27 -34.16
CA ASP A 306 56.95 -41.45 -34.03
C ASP A 306 56.58 -42.71 -33.22
N LEU A 307 57.45 -43.73 -33.24
CA LEU A 307 57.27 -44.99 -32.52
C LEU A 307 57.74 -44.87 -31.06
N VAL A 308 58.88 -44.22 -30.86
CA VAL A 308 59.45 -43.91 -29.53
C VAL A 308 59.73 -42.40 -29.46
N PRO A 309 58.69 -41.59 -29.17
CA PRO A 309 58.85 -40.14 -29.10
C PRO A 309 59.75 -39.74 -27.94
N PRO A 310 60.54 -38.65 -28.10
CA PRO A 310 61.26 -38.05 -26.99
C PRO A 310 60.29 -37.75 -25.84
N LEU A 311 60.75 -37.98 -24.61
CA LEU A 311 59.93 -37.80 -23.41
C LEU A 311 59.30 -36.38 -23.34
N VAL A 312 60.04 -35.37 -23.77
CA VAL A 312 59.58 -33.97 -23.80
C VAL A 312 58.38 -33.81 -24.75
N ASP A 313 58.40 -34.44 -25.92
CA ASP A 313 57.31 -34.33 -26.89
C ASP A 313 56.10 -35.17 -26.46
N LEU A 314 56.35 -36.29 -25.78
CA LEU A 314 55.29 -37.06 -25.13
C LEU A 314 54.56 -36.22 -24.06
N ILE A 315 55.32 -35.53 -23.20
CA ILE A 315 54.75 -34.64 -22.16
C ILE A 315 53.95 -33.51 -22.82
N LYS A 316 54.48 -32.85 -23.86
CA LYS A 316 53.77 -31.79 -24.58
C LYS A 316 52.47 -32.27 -25.21
N LYS A 317 52.49 -33.39 -25.94
CA LYS A 317 51.28 -33.96 -26.57
C LYS A 317 50.22 -34.28 -25.54
N ASN A 318 50.61 -34.89 -24.41
CA ASN A 318 49.68 -35.18 -23.31
C ASN A 318 49.15 -33.91 -22.65
N LEU A 319 49.97 -32.87 -22.49
CA LEU A 319 49.54 -31.59 -21.94
C LEU A 319 48.49 -30.91 -22.83
N VAL A 320 48.68 -30.94 -24.15
CA VAL A 320 47.70 -30.41 -25.12
C VAL A 320 46.40 -31.21 -25.08
N LEU A 321 46.47 -32.55 -25.10
CA LEU A 321 45.30 -33.43 -25.01
C LEU A 321 44.52 -33.21 -23.71
N PHE A 322 45.24 -33.13 -22.59
CA PHE A 322 44.64 -32.87 -21.28
C PHE A 322 44.05 -31.45 -21.21
N GLY A 323 44.73 -30.44 -21.74
CA GLY A 323 44.22 -29.07 -21.80
C GLY A 323 42.94 -28.97 -22.63
N ALA A 324 42.88 -29.68 -23.77
CA ALA A 324 41.67 -29.78 -24.59
C ALA A 324 40.53 -30.48 -23.84
N TYR A 325 40.84 -31.60 -23.16
CA TYR A 325 39.89 -32.32 -22.32
C TYR A 325 39.31 -31.41 -21.22
N VAL A 326 40.14 -30.80 -20.38
CA VAL A 326 39.71 -29.90 -19.29
C VAL A 326 38.85 -28.75 -19.83
N SER A 327 39.27 -28.15 -20.95
CA SER A 327 38.53 -27.04 -21.56
C SER A 327 37.15 -27.47 -22.06
N ALA A 328 37.05 -28.60 -22.76
CA ALA A 328 35.79 -29.13 -23.27
C ALA A 328 34.83 -29.48 -22.13
N GLN A 329 35.38 -30.08 -21.08
CA GLN A 329 34.69 -30.49 -19.87
C GLN A 329 34.09 -29.28 -19.09
N TRP A 330 34.88 -28.23 -18.86
CA TRP A 330 34.40 -27.01 -18.20
C TRP A 330 33.36 -26.26 -19.01
N VAL A 331 33.57 -26.20 -20.33
CA VAL A 331 32.60 -25.55 -21.23
C VAL A 331 31.31 -26.37 -21.33
N ALA A 332 31.39 -27.71 -21.27
CA ALA A 332 30.21 -28.56 -21.18
C ALA A 332 29.41 -28.23 -19.92
N LEU A 333 30.04 -28.20 -18.76
CA LEU A 333 29.40 -27.84 -17.49
C LEU A 333 28.72 -26.46 -17.55
N ALA A 334 29.41 -25.47 -18.10
CA ALA A 334 28.93 -24.09 -18.13
C ALA A 334 27.80 -23.83 -19.15
N ARG A 335 27.70 -24.62 -20.22
CA ARG A 335 26.84 -24.28 -21.38
C ARG A 335 25.88 -25.37 -21.84
N LEU A 336 26.20 -26.63 -21.53
CA LEU A 336 25.44 -27.78 -22.04
C LEU A 336 24.54 -28.40 -20.96
N THR A 337 24.69 -28.00 -19.70
CA THR A 337 23.82 -28.42 -18.59
C THR A 337 22.38 -27.92 -18.71
N ALA A 338 22.17 -26.81 -19.44
CA ALA A 338 20.84 -26.34 -19.80
C ALA A 338 20.26 -27.03 -21.06
N VAL A 339 21.10 -27.75 -21.82
CA VAL A 339 20.72 -28.40 -23.10
C VAL A 339 20.36 -29.87 -22.87
N TYR A 340 21.13 -30.57 -22.05
CA TYR A 340 20.98 -31.99 -21.80
C TYR A 340 20.30 -32.29 -20.48
N GLN A 341 19.49 -33.35 -20.48
CA GLN A 341 19.06 -33.99 -19.24
C GLN A 341 20.27 -34.50 -18.43
N PRO A 342 20.13 -34.65 -17.09
CA PRO A 342 21.22 -35.09 -16.23
C PRO A 342 21.93 -36.36 -16.69
N GLU A 343 21.20 -37.39 -17.18
CA GLU A 343 21.82 -38.64 -17.63
C GLU A 343 22.62 -38.41 -18.92
N SER A 344 22.08 -37.62 -19.85
CA SER A 344 22.74 -37.30 -21.13
C SER A 344 24.01 -36.48 -20.91
N PHE A 345 23.96 -35.50 -19.99
CA PHE A 345 25.12 -34.70 -19.62
C PHE A 345 26.20 -35.55 -18.95
N ALA A 346 25.82 -36.42 -18.01
CA ALA A 346 26.75 -37.35 -17.37
C ALA A 346 27.39 -38.29 -18.41
N CYS A 347 26.61 -38.83 -19.35
CA CYS A 347 27.14 -39.63 -20.47
C CYS A 347 28.15 -38.86 -21.32
N LEU A 348 27.88 -37.59 -21.64
CA LEU A 348 28.78 -36.73 -22.41
C LEU A 348 30.13 -36.56 -21.68
N VAL A 349 30.09 -36.14 -20.43
CA VAL A 349 31.28 -35.83 -19.62
C VAL A 349 32.08 -37.10 -19.29
N CYS A 350 31.41 -38.21 -18.95
CA CYS A 350 32.06 -39.51 -18.73
C CYS A 350 32.65 -40.07 -20.04
N GLY A 351 31.91 -39.97 -21.16
CA GLY A 351 32.37 -40.43 -22.47
C GLY A 351 33.64 -39.72 -22.93
N MET A 352 33.72 -38.40 -22.73
CA MET A 352 34.96 -37.64 -22.97
C MET A 352 36.13 -38.13 -22.12
N CYS A 353 35.89 -38.52 -20.86
CA CYS A 353 36.93 -39.08 -20.00
C CYS A 353 37.40 -40.45 -20.50
N VAL A 354 36.47 -41.32 -20.91
CA VAL A 354 36.79 -42.63 -21.48
C VAL A 354 37.61 -42.48 -22.76
N VAL A 355 37.22 -41.57 -23.67
CA VAL A 355 38.00 -41.23 -24.88
C VAL A 355 39.42 -40.83 -24.50
N HIS A 356 39.59 -39.92 -23.54
CA HIS A 356 40.92 -39.49 -23.08
C HIS A 356 41.76 -40.67 -22.56
N LEU A 357 41.18 -41.52 -21.69
CA LEU A 357 41.86 -42.67 -21.11
C LEU A 357 42.24 -43.71 -22.17
N VAL A 358 41.37 -43.98 -23.15
CA VAL A 358 41.63 -44.91 -24.26
C VAL A 358 42.80 -44.43 -25.11
N VAL A 359 42.86 -43.12 -25.41
CA VAL A 359 43.98 -42.54 -26.17
C VAL A 359 45.30 -42.66 -25.41
N LEU A 360 45.32 -42.32 -24.11
CA LEU A 360 46.51 -42.46 -23.27
C LEU A 360 46.97 -43.92 -23.15
N LEU A 361 46.02 -44.86 -23.02
CA LEU A 361 46.31 -46.29 -22.96
C LEU A 361 46.89 -46.80 -24.27
N GLN A 362 46.29 -46.44 -25.41
CA GLN A 362 46.80 -46.79 -26.74
C GLN A 362 48.22 -46.25 -26.95
N GLN A 363 48.47 -44.98 -26.59
CA GLN A 363 49.81 -44.40 -26.68
C GLN A 363 50.80 -45.13 -25.76
N THR A 364 50.38 -45.60 -24.58
CA THR A 364 51.24 -46.38 -23.67
C THR A 364 51.65 -47.70 -24.30
N PHE A 365 50.69 -48.39 -24.90
CA PHE A 365 50.93 -49.64 -25.61
C PHE A 365 51.85 -49.44 -26.82
N SER A 366 51.60 -48.41 -27.63
CA SER A 366 52.43 -48.08 -28.80
C SER A 366 53.87 -47.75 -28.40
N LEU A 367 54.08 -47.00 -27.31
CA LEU A 367 55.42 -46.72 -26.81
C LEU A 367 56.13 -47.97 -26.27
N GLN A 368 55.42 -48.84 -25.55
CA GLN A 368 56.00 -50.11 -25.08
C GLN A 368 56.49 -50.95 -26.27
N ARG A 369 55.63 -51.12 -27.29
CA ARG A 369 55.99 -51.82 -28.52
C ARG A 369 57.13 -51.14 -29.27
N GLY A 370 57.18 -49.81 -29.25
CA GLY A 370 58.29 -49.04 -29.81
C GLY A 370 59.63 -49.32 -29.10
N LEU A 371 59.62 -49.38 -27.76
CA LEU A 371 60.82 -49.69 -26.97
C LEU A 371 61.26 -51.16 -27.13
N GLU A 372 60.31 -52.10 -27.20
CA GLU A 372 60.58 -53.50 -27.56
C GLU A 372 61.22 -53.62 -28.96
N HIS A 373 60.74 -52.81 -29.91
CA HIS A 373 61.32 -52.71 -31.25
C HIS A 373 62.73 -52.10 -31.23
N GLU A 374 62.94 -51.03 -30.45
CA GLU A 374 64.27 -50.41 -30.28
C GLU A 374 65.29 -51.36 -29.64
N GLU A 375 64.87 -52.21 -28.70
CA GLU A 375 65.68 -53.27 -28.10
C GLU A 375 66.09 -54.33 -29.13
N ARG A 376 65.14 -54.79 -29.97
CA ARG A 376 65.44 -55.72 -31.09
C ARG A 376 66.32 -55.08 -32.16
N LEU A 377 66.17 -53.78 -32.42
CA LEU A 377 67.01 -53.04 -33.36
C LEU A 377 68.48 -53.03 -32.92
N GLN A 378 68.77 -52.91 -31.62
CA GLN A 378 70.13 -53.06 -31.10
C GLN A 378 70.69 -54.48 -31.29
N GLN A 379 69.82 -55.49 -31.32
CA GLN A 379 70.17 -56.87 -31.68
C GLN A 379 70.22 -57.11 -33.21
N LYS A 380 70.17 -56.04 -34.02
CA LYS A 380 70.14 -56.09 -35.50
C LYS A 380 68.93 -56.85 -36.07
N GLN A 381 67.80 -56.81 -35.39
CA GLN A 381 66.53 -57.42 -35.83
C GLN A 381 65.41 -56.37 -35.91
N LEU A 382 64.47 -56.56 -36.84
CA LEU A 382 63.28 -55.72 -36.97
C LEU A 382 62.08 -56.41 -36.30
N LEU A 383 61.58 -55.86 -35.18
CA LEU A 383 60.34 -56.37 -34.59
C LEU A 383 59.13 -55.92 -35.43
N ARG A 384 58.38 -56.87 -35.98
CA ARG A 384 57.15 -56.59 -36.71
C ARG A 384 56.04 -56.16 -35.75
N LEU A 385 55.58 -54.92 -35.89
CA LEU A 385 54.49 -54.41 -35.06
C LEU A 385 53.15 -54.58 -35.76
N SER A 386 52.24 -55.35 -35.14
CA SER A 386 50.84 -55.44 -35.55
C SER A 386 50.02 -54.31 -34.89
N PRO A 387 49.11 -53.65 -35.62
CA PRO A 387 48.16 -52.73 -35.01
C PRO A 387 47.17 -53.52 -34.15
N GLN A 388 46.95 -53.06 -32.91
CA GLN A 388 45.89 -53.61 -32.07
C GLN A 388 44.57 -52.88 -32.32
N HIS A 389 43.54 -53.61 -32.73
CA HIS A 389 42.25 -53.03 -33.11
C HIS A 389 41.23 -52.91 -31.96
N LEU A 390 41.50 -53.52 -30.80
CA LEU A 390 40.53 -53.55 -29.68
C LEU A 390 40.23 -52.14 -29.14
N LEU A 391 41.27 -51.34 -28.84
CA LEU A 391 41.11 -49.98 -28.31
C LEU A 391 40.50 -49.03 -29.35
N SER A 392 40.77 -49.22 -30.64
CA SER A 392 40.09 -48.48 -31.71
C SER A 392 38.60 -48.81 -31.80
N GLY A 393 38.21 -50.07 -31.52
CA GLY A 393 36.80 -50.47 -31.45
C GLY A 393 36.06 -49.79 -30.30
N VAL A 394 36.66 -49.78 -29.10
CA VAL A 394 36.12 -49.06 -27.93
C VAL A 394 36.02 -47.56 -28.22
N PHE A 395 37.06 -46.95 -28.77
CA PHE A 395 37.04 -45.54 -29.16
C PHE A 395 35.94 -45.25 -30.19
N GLY A 396 35.78 -46.10 -31.21
CA GLY A 396 34.73 -45.98 -32.21
C GLY A 396 33.34 -46.01 -31.58
N ALA A 397 33.06 -46.97 -30.71
CA ALA A 397 31.77 -47.09 -30.03
C ALA A 397 31.45 -45.87 -29.16
N VAL A 398 32.40 -45.39 -28.36
CA VAL A 398 32.22 -44.20 -27.52
C VAL A 398 32.09 -42.95 -28.39
N LEU A 399 32.87 -42.83 -29.46
CA LEU A 399 32.79 -41.71 -30.39
C LEU A 399 31.41 -41.63 -31.05
N THR A 400 30.83 -42.76 -31.49
CA THR A 400 29.48 -42.78 -32.09
C THR A 400 28.42 -42.33 -31.10
N LEU A 401 28.50 -42.75 -29.83
CA LEU A 401 27.60 -42.29 -28.78
C LEU A 401 27.75 -40.78 -28.55
N MET A 402 28.97 -40.30 -28.46
CA MET A 402 29.28 -38.90 -28.20
C MET A 402 28.86 -37.99 -29.36
N THR A 403 29.05 -38.40 -30.61
CA THR A 403 28.59 -37.63 -31.77
C THR A 403 27.06 -37.59 -31.84
N ALA A 404 26.37 -38.68 -31.51
CA ALA A 404 24.90 -38.68 -31.43
C ALA A 404 24.40 -37.69 -30.37
N LEU A 405 25.02 -37.66 -29.18
CA LEU A 405 24.70 -36.68 -28.15
C LEU A 405 24.97 -35.25 -28.63
N LEU A 406 26.12 -34.98 -29.25
CA LEU A 406 26.45 -33.64 -29.76
C LEU A 406 25.47 -33.17 -30.84
N VAL A 407 25.09 -34.04 -31.78
CA VAL A 407 24.10 -33.73 -32.82
C VAL A 407 22.72 -33.43 -32.21
N SER A 408 22.30 -34.23 -31.22
CA SER A 408 21.07 -33.95 -30.46
C SER A 408 21.14 -32.63 -29.70
N GLY A 409 22.34 -32.21 -29.27
CA GLY A 409 22.54 -30.91 -28.66
C GLY A 409 22.43 -29.77 -29.66
N VAL A 410 22.90 -29.95 -30.90
CA VAL A 410 22.87 -28.90 -31.94
C VAL A 410 21.43 -28.51 -32.25
N SER A 411 20.52 -29.49 -32.35
CA SER A 411 19.11 -29.19 -32.60
C SER A 411 18.48 -28.41 -31.44
N ALA A 412 18.82 -28.74 -30.19
CA ALA A 412 18.31 -28.05 -29.00
C ALA A 412 18.97 -26.67 -28.75
N ALA A 413 20.18 -26.45 -29.25
CA ALA A 413 20.96 -25.22 -29.03
C ALA A 413 20.97 -24.25 -30.21
N TRP A 414 20.22 -24.53 -31.28
CA TRP A 414 20.30 -23.81 -32.56
C TRP A 414 20.04 -22.30 -32.43
N SER A 415 19.18 -21.89 -31.49
CA SER A 415 18.83 -20.49 -31.26
C SER A 415 19.83 -19.70 -30.41
N GLU A 416 20.78 -20.36 -29.72
CA GLU A 416 21.71 -19.69 -28.79
C GLU A 416 23.18 -19.93 -29.15
N THR A 417 23.83 -18.89 -29.68
CA THR A 417 25.24 -18.90 -30.13
C THR A 417 26.22 -19.32 -29.03
N SER A 418 25.92 -18.97 -27.77
CA SER A 418 26.72 -19.34 -26.61
C SER A 418 26.74 -20.86 -26.41
N ARG A 419 25.59 -21.53 -26.48
CA ARG A 419 25.44 -22.99 -26.32
C ARG A 419 26.09 -23.76 -27.47
N LEU A 420 25.90 -23.28 -28.70
CA LEU A 420 26.47 -23.89 -29.91
C LEU A 420 28.00 -24.01 -29.85
N SER A 421 28.67 -22.96 -29.37
CA SER A 421 30.13 -23.00 -29.21
C SER A 421 30.61 -24.00 -28.15
N GLY A 422 29.78 -24.39 -27.18
CA GLY A 422 30.09 -25.47 -26.25
C GLY A 422 30.10 -26.85 -26.92
N ILE A 423 29.17 -27.07 -27.86
CA ILE A 423 29.09 -28.28 -28.67
C ILE A 423 30.29 -28.35 -29.62
N ILE A 424 30.61 -27.24 -30.30
CA ILE A 424 31.75 -27.15 -31.22
C ILE A 424 33.06 -27.48 -30.50
N LEU A 425 33.28 -26.92 -29.30
CA LEU A 425 34.53 -27.18 -28.56
C LEU A 425 34.67 -28.65 -28.13
N ASN A 426 33.57 -29.30 -27.72
CA ASN A 426 33.58 -30.73 -27.42
C ASN A 426 33.85 -31.56 -28.70
N GLY A 427 33.30 -31.16 -29.85
CA GLY A 427 33.60 -31.76 -31.15
C GLY A 427 35.08 -31.63 -31.54
N ILE A 428 35.68 -30.43 -31.37
CA ILE A 428 37.11 -30.21 -31.61
C ILE A 428 37.95 -31.10 -30.68
N CYS A 429 37.57 -31.21 -29.41
CA CYS A 429 38.28 -32.08 -28.47
C CYS A 429 38.23 -33.55 -28.90
N LEU A 430 37.09 -34.06 -29.34
CA LEU A 430 36.96 -35.43 -29.89
C LEU A 430 37.83 -35.61 -31.14
N ALA A 431 37.84 -34.64 -32.05
CA ALA A 431 38.66 -34.70 -33.26
C ALA A 431 40.17 -34.73 -32.94
N LEU A 432 40.63 -33.93 -31.98
CA LEU A 432 42.02 -33.94 -31.51
C LEU A 432 42.40 -35.31 -30.90
N HIS A 433 41.54 -35.87 -30.04
CA HIS A 433 41.76 -37.21 -29.48
C HIS A 433 41.77 -38.30 -30.57
N GLY A 434 40.88 -38.20 -31.54
CA GLY A 434 40.83 -39.09 -32.70
C GLY A 434 42.10 -39.01 -33.55
N LYS A 435 42.62 -37.80 -33.80
CA LYS A 435 43.90 -37.60 -34.50
C LYS A 435 45.05 -38.25 -33.72
N HIS A 436 45.18 -38.00 -32.43
CA HIS A 436 46.25 -38.58 -31.62
C HIS A 436 46.16 -40.11 -31.49
N LEU A 437 44.94 -40.68 -31.49
CA LEU A 437 44.75 -42.12 -31.57
C LEU A 437 45.21 -42.66 -32.93
N HIS A 438 44.82 -41.99 -34.01
CA HIS A 438 45.23 -42.35 -35.36
C HIS A 438 46.75 -42.30 -35.51
N ASP A 439 47.40 -41.24 -35.05
CA ASP A 439 48.86 -41.07 -35.10
C ASP A 439 49.57 -42.19 -34.32
N ALA A 440 49.06 -42.56 -33.14
CA ALA A 440 49.61 -43.67 -32.35
C ALA A 440 49.51 -45.01 -33.10
N ILE A 441 48.38 -45.28 -33.77
CA ILE A 441 48.20 -46.50 -34.57
C ILE A 441 49.05 -46.47 -35.85
N ALA A 442 49.09 -45.32 -36.52
CA ALA A 442 49.87 -45.11 -37.75
C ALA A 442 51.37 -45.22 -37.49
N SER A 443 51.84 -44.81 -36.31
CA SER A 443 53.25 -44.95 -35.90
C SER A 443 53.73 -46.38 -36.00
N HIS A 444 52.87 -47.39 -35.76
CA HIS A 444 53.28 -48.79 -35.87
C HIS A 444 53.77 -49.10 -37.27
N LYS A 445 53.22 -48.49 -38.34
CA LYS A 445 53.70 -48.70 -39.72
C LYS A 445 55.15 -48.26 -39.93
N LYS A 446 55.67 -47.39 -39.05
CA LYS A 446 57.06 -46.88 -39.05
C LYS A 446 58.09 -47.86 -38.49
N TRP A 447 57.70 -49.07 -38.06
CA TRP A 447 58.66 -50.12 -37.65
C TRP A 447 59.66 -50.50 -38.76
N ARG A 448 59.35 -50.19 -40.02
CA ARG A 448 60.23 -50.43 -41.19
C ARG A 448 61.24 -49.30 -41.44
N GLU A 449 61.19 -48.22 -40.68
CA GLU A 449 61.98 -47.01 -40.88
C GLU A 449 62.91 -46.73 -39.68
N PRO A 450 63.86 -47.62 -39.33
CA PRO A 450 64.79 -47.38 -38.23
C PRO A 450 65.67 -46.16 -38.51
N GLN A 451 65.98 -45.40 -37.47
CA GLN A 451 66.83 -44.21 -37.53
C GLN A 451 68.22 -44.53 -36.98
N VAL A 452 69.22 -43.71 -37.33
CA VAL A 452 70.58 -43.83 -36.78
C VAL A 452 70.69 -42.93 -35.53
N GLN A 453 71.24 -43.46 -34.43
CA GLN A 453 71.35 -42.74 -33.15
C GLN A 453 72.37 -41.60 -33.18
N SER A 454 73.41 -41.69 -34.02
CA SER A 454 74.47 -40.67 -34.06
C SER A 454 73.98 -39.40 -34.74
N LYS A 455 74.28 -38.26 -34.11
CA LYS A 455 74.18 -36.94 -34.76
C LYS A 455 75.37 -36.68 -35.70
N GLU A 456 76.40 -37.51 -35.61
CA GLU A 456 77.61 -37.47 -36.45
C GLU A 456 77.49 -38.41 -37.66
N TYR A 457 78.23 -38.04 -38.71
CA TYR A 457 78.31 -38.69 -40.02
C TYR A 457 78.91 -40.11 -39.94
N LEU A 458 78.08 -41.15 -39.76
CA LEU A 458 78.51 -42.56 -39.58
C LEU A 458 78.27 -43.46 -40.80
N ALA A 459 79.15 -44.43 -41.06
CA ALA A 459 78.95 -45.46 -42.07
C ALA A 459 78.10 -46.65 -41.68
N LEU A 460 77.19 -46.99 -42.59
CA LEU A 460 76.37 -48.19 -42.56
C LEU A 460 76.87 -49.15 -43.65
N THR A 461 77.50 -50.25 -43.25
CA THR A 461 77.45 -51.48 -44.04
C THR A 461 76.08 -52.10 -43.80
N MET A 462 75.14 -51.93 -44.74
CA MET A 462 73.80 -52.51 -44.61
C MET A 462 73.86 -54.03 -44.70
N PHE A 463 73.72 -54.70 -43.56
CA PHE A 463 73.28 -56.09 -43.53
C PHE A 463 71.74 -56.11 -43.57
N PRO A 464 71.10 -57.03 -44.32
CA PRO A 464 69.64 -57.15 -44.30
C PRO A 464 69.18 -57.49 -42.88
N LEU A 465 68.50 -56.56 -42.23
CA LEU A 465 67.93 -56.77 -40.89
C LEU A 465 66.84 -57.84 -41.00
N GLN A 466 66.99 -58.95 -40.27
CA GLN A 466 65.97 -60.00 -40.23
C GLN A 466 64.77 -59.54 -39.42
N ALA A 467 63.57 -59.69 -39.99
CA ALA A 467 62.33 -59.39 -39.28
C ALA A 467 61.98 -60.54 -38.33
N THR A 468 61.55 -60.21 -37.11
CA THR A 468 61.07 -61.14 -36.09
C THR A 468 59.70 -60.71 -35.58
N GLU A 469 58.86 -61.68 -35.19
CA GLU A 469 57.57 -61.42 -34.52
C GLU A 469 57.69 -61.55 -32.99
N ASP A 470 58.81 -62.10 -32.49
CA ASP A 470 59.01 -62.34 -31.06
C ASP A 470 59.53 -61.09 -30.35
N ALA A 471 58.75 -60.59 -29.39
CA ALA A 471 59.18 -59.52 -28.49
C ALA A 471 60.42 -59.94 -27.68
N PRO A 472 61.32 -59.00 -27.30
CA PRO A 472 62.44 -59.31 -26.43
C PRO A 472 61.92 -59.75 -25.05
N PRO A 473 62.57 -60.72 -24.37
CA PRO A 473 62.11 -61.21 -23.07
C PRO A 473 62.26 -60.15 -21.96
N GLU A 474 63.27 -59.29 -22.05
CA GLU A 474 63.52 -58.20 -21.09
C GLU A 474 64.00 -56.95 -21.83
N LEU A 475 63.62 -55.77 -21.32
CA LEU A 475 64.15 -54.48 -21.77
C LEU A 475 65.43 -54.14 -20.99
N THR A 476 66.42 -53.58 -21.67
CA THR A 476 67.57 -52.94 -21.02
C THR A 476 67.14 -51.92 -19.96
N ARG A 477 67.96 -51.77 -18.91
CA ARG A 477 67.66 -50.91 -17.76
C ARG A 477 67.25 -49.49 -18.16
N GLU A 478 67.93 -48.89 -19.15
CA GLU A 478 67.61 -47.54 -19.64
C GLU A 478 66.23 -47.49 -20.31
N ARG A 479 65.91 -48.45 -21.20
CA ARG A 479 64.59 -48.52 -21.85
C ARG A 479 63.48 -48.86 -20.89
N ALA A 480 63.73 -49.75 -19.94
CA ALA A 480 62.80 -50.07 -18.87
C ALA A 480 62.52 -48.82 -18.00
N GLN A 481 63.55 -48.02 -17.70
CA GLN A 481 63.38 -46.73 -17.02
C GLN A 481 62.56 -45.75 -17.85
N ASN A 482 62.85 -45.59 -19.14
CA ASN A 482 62.08 -44.71 -20.04
C ASN A 482 60.61 -45.15 -20.15
N TRP A 483 60.35 -46.45 -20.23
CA TRP A 483 59.00 -47.01 -20.19
C TRP A 483 58.29 -46.70 -18.87
N LEU A 484 58.96 -46.91 -17.72
CA LEU A 484 58.40 -46.59 -16.40
C LEU A 484 58.10 -45.11 -16.27
N VAL A 485 58.99 -44.22 -16.73
CA VAL A 485 58.78 -42.76 -16.74
C VAL A 485 57.55 -42.41 -17.57
N ALA A 486 57.48 -42.90 -18.82
CA ALA A 486 56.37 -42.57 -19.70
C ALA A 486 55.03 -43.15 -19.21
N LYS A 487 55.06 -44.34 -18.61
CA LYS A 487 53.89 -44.95 -17.95
C LYS A 487 53.45 -44.10 -16.76
N ALA A 488 54.37 -43.63 -15.94
CA ALA A 488 54.07 -42.74 -14.81
C ALA A 488 53.48 -41.40 -15.28
N VAL A 489 54.04 -40.78 -16.32
CA VAL A 489 53.51 -39.56 -16.94
C VAL A 489 52.06 -39.76 -17.40
N LYS A 490 51.79 -40.83 -18.16
CA LYS A 490 50.43 -41.09 -18.67
C LYS A 490 49.44 -41.46 -17.56
N ALA A 491 49.84 -42.27 -16.59
CA ALA A 491 49.03 -42.58 -15.41
C ALA A 491 48.66 -41.29 -14.64
N THR A 492 49.58 -40.34 -14.58
CA THR A 492 49.35 -39.04 -13.97
C THR A 492 48.29 -38.23 -14.71
N PHE A 493 48.36 -38.14 -16.04
CA PHE A 493 47.34 -37.45 -16.84
C PHE A 493 45.98 -38.16 -16.79
N SER A 494 45.95 -39.50 -16.79
CA SER A 494 44.72 -40.27 -16.60
C SER A 494 44.05 -39.97 -15.26
N TRP A 495 44.84 -39.91 -14.19
CA TRP A 495 44.34 -39.59 -12.85
C TRP A 495 43.87 -38.13 -12.75
N LEU A 496 44.61 -37.18 -13.35
CA LEU A 496 44.19 -35.79 -13.45
C LEU A 496 42.85 -35.66 -14.19
N ALA A 497 42.67 -36.40 -15.30
CA ALA A 497 41.43 -36.41 -16.05
C ALA A 497 40.25 -36.95 -15.23
N ALA A 498 40.45 -38.06 -14.51
CA ALA A 498 39.43 -38.60 -13.61
C ALA A 498 39.09 -37.61 -12.46
N SER A 499 40.07 -36.86 -11.97
CA SER A 499 39.87 -35.83 -10.93
C SER A 499 39.05 -34.65 -11.46
N VAL A 500 39.34 -34.20 -12.67
CA VAL A 500 38.60 -33.15 -13.40
C VAL A 500 37.15 -33.58 -13.65
N LEU A 501 36.93 -34.84 -14.06
CA LEU A 501 35.59 -35.44 -14.17
C LEU A 501 34.85 -35.41 -12.83
N ALA A 502 35.50 -35.86 -11.74
CA ALA A 502 34.89 -35.88 -10.41
C ALA A 502 34.48 -34.48 -9.96
N VAL A 503 35.33 -33.47 -10.19
CA VAL A 503 35.01 -32.06 -9.88
C VAL A 503 33.83 -31.56 -10.71
N ILE A 504 33.75 -31.87 -12.01
CA ILE A 504 32.60 -31.47 -12.83
C ILE A 504 31.32 -32.13 -12.38
N LEU A 505 31.32 -33.43 -12.11
CA LEU A 505 30.12 -34.10 -11.65
C LEU A 505 29.68 -33.54 -10.29
N LEU A 506 30.64 -33.20 -9.43
CA LEU A 506 30.38 -32.54 -8.15
C LEU A 506 29.76 -31.15 -8.33
N ASP A 507 30.25 -30.36 -9.28
CA ASP A 507 29.71 -29.03 -9.60
C ASP A 507 28.37 -29.11 -10.35
N ALA A 508 28.18 -30.08 -11.24
CA ALA A 508 26.94 -30.31 -11.98
C ALA A 508 25.77 -30.62 -11.03
N VAL A 509 25.99 -31.50 -10.06
CA VAL A 509 25.01 -31.80 -9.02
C VAL A 509 24.75 -30.60 -8.10
N GLN A 510 25.66 -29.61 -8.05
CA GLN A 510 25.46 -28.34 -7.34
C GLN A 510 24.70 -27.28 -8.17
N LEU A 511 24.46 -27.50 -9.47
CA LEU A 511 23.66 -26.60 -10.32
C LEU A 511 22.17 -26.72 -9.98
N ARG A 512 21.80 -26.11 -8.87
CA ARG A 512 20.42 -25.95 -8.41
C ARG A 512 19.91 -24.56 -8.71
N GLY A 513 18.60 -24.42 -8.86
CA GLY A 513 17.96 -23.13 -9.08
C GLY A 513 18.24 -22.20 -7.90
N GLN A 514 18.63 -20.95 -8.15
CA GLN A 514 18.99 -19.99 -7.10
C GLN A 514 18.49 -18.60 -7.42
N LEU A 515 17.73 -18.01 -6.50
CA LEU A 515 17.39 -16.59 -6.56
C LEU A 515 18.62 -15.76 -6.20
N LEU A 516 18.96 -14.79 -7.04
CA LEU A 516 20.03 -13.84 -6.80
C LEU A 516 19.64 -12.84 -5.71
N LYS A 517 18.40 -12.34 -5.82
CA LYS A 517 17.75 -11.42 -4.90
C LYS A 517 16.24 -11.61 -5.00
N TYR A 518 15.53 -11.33 -3.93
CA TYR A 518 14.11 -11.04 -4.00
C TYR A 518 13.78 -9.91 -3.03
N ASP A 519 12.89 -9.03 -3.43
CA ASP A 519 12.36 -7.96 -2.58
C ASP A 519 10.84 -7.92 -2.73
N VAL A 520 10.17 -7.28 -1.79
CA VAL A 520 8.73 -7.05 -1.82
C VAL A 520 8.44 -5.56 -1.80
N SER A 521 7.41 -5.11 -2.51
CA SER A 521 7.01 -3.70 -2.54
C SER A 521 6.30 -3.24 -1.28
N ARG A 522 5.65 -4.17 -0.55
CA ARG A 522 4.93 -3.89 0.69
C ARG A 522 5.42 -4.80 1.82
N GLY A 523 5.46 -4.23 3.02
CA GLY A 523 5.90 -4.92 4.22
C GLY A 523 7.41 -4.86 4.46
N TYR A 524 7.87 -5.61 5.46
CA TYR A 524 9.25 -5.64 5.90
C TYR A 524 9.80 -7.06 5.96
N LEU A 525 10.87 -7.32 5.19
CA LEU A 525 11.60 -8.58 5.27
C LEU A 525 12.61 -8.52 6.42
N THR A 526 12.45 -9.43 7.39
CA THR A 526 13.32 -9.55 8.57
C THR A 526 14.79 -9.83 8.23
N SER A 527 15.03 -10.55 7.14
CA SER A 527 16.35 -10.72 6.55
C SER A 527 16.35 -10.24 5.10
N PRO A 528 17.45 -9.69 4.58
CA PRO A 528 17.53 -9.31 3.17
C PRO A 528 17.30 -10.53 2.27
N GLY A 529 16.38 -10.39 1.32
CA GLY A 529 16.03 -11.45 0.38
C GLY A 529 17.23 -11.78 -0.53
N CYS A 530 17.95 -12.84 -0.17
CA CYS A 530 19.16 -13.27 -0.84
C CYS A 530 19.19 -14.79 -1.00
N ARG A 531 20.10 -15.29 -1.83
CA ARG A 531 20.28 -16.73 -2.15
C ARG A 531 20.47 -17.68 -0.96
N GLU A 532 20.74 -17.14 0.23
CA GLU A 532 21.03 -17.92 1.44
C GLU A 532 19.86 -17.89 2.44
N ALA A 533 18.91 -16.96 2.27
CA ALA A 533 17.69 -16.85 3.06
C ALA A 533 16.60 -17.79 2.50
N PHE A 534 16.78 -19.10 2.70
CA PHE A 534 15.79 -20.12 2.33
C PHE A 534 14.50 -20.00 3.12
N HIS A 535 14.61 -19.51 4.36
CA HIS A 535 13.49 -19.07 5.16
C HIS A 535 13.65 -17.58 5.36
N ASN A 536 12.55 -16.86 5.26
CA ASN A 536 12.52 -15.44 5.57
C ASN A 536 11.16 -15.14 6.20
N THR A 537 11.09 -14.11 7.00
CA THR A 537 9.83 -13.65 7.57
C THR A 537 9.51 -12.27 7.01
N LEU A 538 8.35 -12.16 6.37
CA LEU A 538 7.77 -10.93 5.88
C LEU A 538 6.73 -10.47 6.89
N LEU A 539 6.93 -9.28 7.45
CA LEU A 539 5.91 -8.56 8.20
C LEU A 539 5.05 -7.78 7.21
N LEU A 540 3.76 -8.05 7.20
CA LEU A 540 2.82 -7.45 6.25
C LEU A 540 1.61 -6.91 7.01
N ASP A 541 1.13 -5.73 6.63
CA ASP A 541 -0.06 -5.15 7.26
C ASP A 541 -1.30 -6.06 7.07
N THR A 542 -2.22 -6.08 8.03
CA THR A 542 -3.49 -6.83 7.93
C THR A 542 -4.35 -6.36 6.77
N ASN A 543 -4.31 -5.07 6.43
CA ASN A 543 -5.12 -4.49 5.37
C ASN A 543 -4.53 -4.73 3.97
N ALA A 544 -3.25 -5.09 3.87
CA ALA A 544 -2.59 -5.34 2.60
C ALA A 544 -3.12 -6.63 1.95
N ASP A 545 -3.89 -6.46 0.88
CA ASP A 545 -4.50 -7.51 0.07
C ASP A 545 -3.62 -7.98 -1.11
N SER A 546 -2.53 -7.25 -1.38
CA SER A 546 -1.63 -7.51 -2.47
C SER A 546 -0.23 -6.94 -2.21
N LEU A 547 0.78 -7.56 -2.81
CA LEU A 547 2.16 -7.09 -2.80
C LEU A 547 2.85 -7.44 -4.11
N THR A 548 3.88 -6.68 -4.48
CA THR A 548 4.71 -6.97 -5.65
C THR A 548 6.00 -7.62 -5.20
N LEU A 549 6.25 -8.85 -5.62
CA LEU A 549 7.52 -9.54 -5.43
C LEU A 549 8.42 -9.26 -6.63
N ASN A 550 9.53 -8.57 -6.41
CA ASN A 550 10.59 -8.45 -7.38
C ASN A 550 11.60 -9.58 -7.15
N ALA A 551 11.63 -10.58 -8.04
CA ALA A 551 12.55 -11.71 -7.92
C ALA A 551 13.56 -11.71 -9.06
N GLU A 552 14.84 -11.80 -8.70
CA GLU A 552 15.92 -11.96 -9.66
C GLU A 552 16.41 -13.39 -9.70
N VAL A 553 16.18 -14.00 -10.86
CA VAL A 553 16.55 -15.36 -11.21
C VAL A 553 18.00 -15.37 -11.70
N PHE A 554 18.78 -16.38 -11.31
CA PHE A 554 20.15 -16.55 -11.80
C PHE A 554 20.17 -17.09 -13.24
N ASP A 555 21.17 -16.71 -14.05
CA ASP A 555 21.25 -17.03 -15.49
C ASP A 555 21.14 -18.53 -15.84
N ALA A 556 21.42 -19.43 -14.90
CA ALA A 556 21.39 -20.88 -15.10
C ALA A 556 20.05 -21.55 -14.74
N GLN A 557 18.98 -20.78 -14.52
CA GLN A 557 17.67 -21.29 -14.13
C GLN A 557 16.72 -21.42 -15.32
N SER A 558 15.81 -22.39 -15.25
CA SER A 558 14.77 -22.58 -16.26
C SER A 558 13.49 -21.79 -15.99
N GLY A 559 13.31 -21.29 -14.78
CA GLY A 559 12.14 -20.49 -14.38
C GLY A 559 12.01 -20.37 -12.85
N LEU A 560 10.92 -19.73 -12.43
CA LEU A 560 10.53 -19.56 -11.04
C LEU A 560 9.07 -19.97 -10.91
N MET A 561 8.73 -20.86 -9.97
CA MET A 561 7.34 -21.13 -9.62
C MET A 561 7.04 -20.53 -8.26
N LEU A 562 5.89 -19.90 -8.13
CA LEU A 562 5.43 -19.27 -6.92
C LEU A 562 4.17 -19.96 -6.44
N LYS A 563 4.16 -20.36 -5.18
CA LYS A 563 3.03 -21.00 -4.52
C LYS A 563 2.65 -20.18 -3.30
N VAL A 564 1.39 -19.78 -3.20
CA VAL A 564 0.83 -19.10 -2.03
C VAL A 564 -0.03 -20.07 -1.26
N GLU A 565 0.16 -20.14 0.06
CA GLU A 565 -0.65 -20.94 0.98
C GLU A 565 -1.19 -20.00 2.07
N HIS A 566 -2.50 -20.00 2.24
CA HIS A 566 -3.21 -19.14 3.18
C HIS A 566 -4.56 -19.81 3.55
N PRO A 567 -5.03 -19.77 4.81
CA PRO A 567 -6.26 -20.45 5.24
C PRO A 567 -7.51 -20.08 4.43
N LEU A 568 -7.62 -18.82 3.99
CA LEU A 568 -8.75 -18.31 3.18
C LEU A 568 -8.69 -18.70 1.69
N LEU A 569 -7.63 -19.37 1.24
CA LEU A 569 -7.50 -19.80 -0.16
C LEU A 569 -7.80 -21.30 -0.27
N ASN A 570 -8.85 -21.67 -1.02
CA ASN A 570 -9.26 -23.07 -1.20
C ASN A 570 -8.23 -23.94 -1.93
N SER A 571 -7.33 -23.34 -2.71
CA SER A 571 -6.26 -24.06 -3.41
C SER A 571 -5.04 -23.16 -3.61
N SER A 572 -3.85 -23.72 -3.37
CA SER A 572 -2.59 -23.07 -3.67
C SER A 572 -2.31 -23.17 -5.18
N GLU A 573 -2.63 -22.12 -5.94
CA GLU A 573 -2.22 -22.04 -7.34
C GLU A 573 -0.68 -21.89 -7.43
N GLU A 574 -0.05 -22.67 -8.31
CA GLU A 574 1.37 -22.50 -8.65
C GLU A 574 1.48 -21.59 -9.89
N ILE A 575 1.96 -20.36 -9.70
CA ILE A 575 2.17 -19.38 -10.78
C ILE A 575 3.60 -19.53 -11.31
N GLY A 576 3.75 -19.85 -12.60
CA GLY A 576 5.04 -19.99 -13.26
C GLY A 576 5.51 -18.69 -13.91
N PHE A 577 6.76 -18.31 -13.67
CA PHE A 577 7.44 -17.16 -14.26
C PHE A 577 8.70 -17.59 -15.02
N ASN A 578 8.88 -17.07 -16.23
CA ASN A 578 9.99 -17.45 -17.11
C ASN A 578 11.24 -16.56 -16.98
N SER A 579 11.15 -15.42 -16.30
CA SER A 579 12.25 -14.45 -16.20
C SER A 579 12.21 -13.70 -14.86
N SER A 580 13.35 -13.09 -14.50
CA SER A 580 13.41 -12.08 -13.45
C SER A 580 12.40 -10.95 -13.72
N GLY A 581 11.79 -10.42 -12.67
CA GLY A 581 10.84 -9.32 -12.81
C GLY A 581 9.99 -9.09 -11.56
N GLU A 582 9.10 -8.11 -11.70
CA GLU A 582 8.09 -7.77 -10.71
C GLU A 582 6.82 -8.60 -10.94
N HIS A 583 6.34 -9.23 -9.87
CA HIS A 583 5.19 -10.11 -9.89
C HIS A 583 4.23 -9.71 -8.78
N GLN A 584 3.02 -9.27 -9.15
CA GLN A 584 1.98 -8.98 -8.17
C GLN A 584 1.43 -10.30 -7.60
N ILE A 585 1.30 -10.35 -6.29
CA ILE A 585 0.79 -11.47 -5.51
C ILE A 585 -0.40 -10.94 -4.72
N SER A 586 -1.57 -11.54 -4.91
CA SER A 586 -2.74 -11.28 -4.07
C SER A 586 -2.71 -12.19 -2.85
N LEU A 587 -2.94 -11.62 -1.67
CA LEU A 587 -3.03 -12.30 -0.39
C LEU A 587 -4.30 -11.82 0.31
N PRO A 588 -5.19 -12.70 0.79
CA PRO A 588 -6.38 -12.25 1.51
C PRO A 588 -6.03 -11.36 2.71
N SER A 589 -6.67 -10.21 2.85
CA SER A 589 -6.52 -9.34 4.03
C SER A 589 -6.96 -10.07 5.31
N GLY A 590 -6.54 -9.53 6.45
CA GLY A 590 -6.89 -10.02 7.78
C GLY A 590 -5.69 -10.56 8.58
N PRO A 591 -5.96 -11.19 9.75
CA PRO A 591 -4.97 -11.45 10.79
C PRO A 591 -4.18 -12.75 10.60
N LEU A 592 -4.51 -13.54 9.58
CA LEU A 592 -4.02 -14.91 9.44
C LEU A 592 -2.62 -14.99 8.82
N TYR A 593 -1.88 -16.00 9.26
CA TYR A 593 -0.57 -16.34 8.70
C TYR A 593 -0.69 -16.76 7.22
N GLY A 594 0.28 -16.31 6.41
CA GLY A 594 0.45 -16.76 5.03
C GLY A 594 1.83 -17.36 4.78
N ARG A 595 1.96 -18.19 3.74
CA ARG A 595 3.24 -18.76 3.31
C ARG A 595 3.41 -18.61 1.81
N ILE A 596 4.45 -17.90 1.38
CA ILE A 596 4.85 -17.79 -0.03
C ILE A 596 6.05 -18.73 -0.24
N VAL A 597 5.93 -19.68 -1.15
CA VAL A 597 7.01 -20.60 -1.51
C VAL A 597 7.45 -20.31 -2.94
N LEU A 598 8.66 -19.76 -3.06
CA LEU A 598 9.33 -19.53 -4.34
C LEU A 598 10.19 -20.75 -4.67
N ARG A 599 9.73 -21.56 -5.62
CA ARG A 599 10.47 -22.70 -6.15
C ARG A 599 11.28 -22.26 -7.36
N ALA A 600 12.55 -21.98 -7.10
CA ALA A 600 13.52 -21.61 -8.11
C ALA A 600 13.90 -22.87 -8.91
N LEU A 601 13.46 -22.95 -10.17
CA LEU A 601 13.67 -24.12 -11.02
C LEU A 601 15.12 -24.17 -11.49
N GLY A 602 15.80 -25.27 -11.19
CA GLY A 602 17.16 -25.52 -11.64
C GLY A 602 17.20 -26.68 -12.63
N SER A 603 18.25 -26.76 -13.44
CA SER A 603 18.42 -27.86 -14.40
C SER A 603 18.53 -29.24 -13.72
N TYR A 604 19.03 -29.30 -12.47
CA TYR A 604 19.19 -30.56 -11.73
C TYR A 604 18.34 -30.65 -10.46
N LYS A 605 18.26 -29.57 -9.70
CA LYS A 605 17.53 -29.54 -8.43
C LYS A 605 16.85 -28.20 -8.24
N ASN A 606 15.56 -28.26 -7.92
CA ASN A 606 14.79 -27.09 -7.54
C ASN A 606 15.13 -26.68 -6.11
N THR A 607 15.15 -25.38 -5.86
CA THR A 607 15.36 -24.83 -4.52
C THR A 607 14.11 -24.09 -4.10
N ASN A 608 13.58 -24.42 -2.91
CA ASN A 608 12.45 -23.71 -2.34
C ASN A 608 12.97 -22.61 -1.41
N TYR A 609 12.45 -21.39 -1.60
CA TYR A 609 12.58 -20.28 -0.66
C TYR A 609 11.20 -20.05 -0.07
N THR A 610 11.09 -20.13 1.25
CA THR A 610 9.85 -19.97 1.99
C THR A 610 9.86 -18.61 2.68
N ILE A 611 8.91 -17.76 2.32
CA ILE A 611 8.66 -16.48 2.96
C ILE A 611 7.43 -16.68 3.84
N HIS A 612 7.65 -16.62 5.15
CA HIS A 612 6.65 -16.69 6.20
C HIS A 612 6.01 -15.31 6.34
N VAL A 613 4.74 -15.17 5.97
CA VAL A 613 4.01 -13.89 6.05
C VAL A 613 3.33 -13.82 7.41
N ILE A 614 3.82 -12.93 8.27
CA ILE A 614 3.26 -12.63 9.57
C ILE A 614 2.53 -11.29 9.48
N ARG A 615 1.28 -11.28 9.93
CA ARG A 615 0.43 -10.10 9.88
C ARG A 615 0.73 -9.15 11.03
N VAL A 616 0.75 -7.85 10.70
CA VAL A 616 0.92 -6.75 11.64
C VAL A 616 -0.32 -5.88 11.52
N ALA A 617 -1.02 -5.67 12.63
CA ALA A 617 -2.15 -4.75 12.71
C ALA A 617 -1.72 -3.47 13.45
N SER A 618 -2.58 -2.46 13.38
CA SER A 618 -2.47 -1.26 14.21
C SER A 618 -3.68 -1.18 15.13
N ALA A 619 -3.46 -1.29 16.43
CA ALA A 619 -4.46 -0.98 17.44
C ALA A 619 -4.52 0.53 17.60
N VAL A 620 -5.62 1.12 17.12
CA VAL A 620 -5.81 2.57 17.12
C VAL A 620 -6.69 2.96 18.29
N THR A 621 -6.18 3.88 19.10
CA THR A 621 -6.92 4.49 20.19
C THR A 621 -6.94 6.00 20.05
N VAL A 622 -8.13 6.59 20.11
CA VAL A 622 -8.33 8.04 20.10
C VAL A 622 -8.68 8.48 21.51
N SER A 623 -7.93 9.43 22.07
CA SER A 623 -8.23 10.05 23.34
C SER A 623 -8.43 11.55 23.21
N MET A 624 -9.31 12.10 24.03
CA MET A 624 -9.55 13.53 24.12
C MET A 624 -9.32 13.98 25.55
N ASN A 625 -8.50 15.02 25.70
CA ASN A 625 -8.19 15.65 26.97
C ASN A 625 -8.50 17.15 26.91
N SER A 626 -9.31 17.65 27.84
CA SER A 626 -9.76 19.04 27.85
C SER A 626 -9.97 19.57 29.26
N SER A 627 -9.86 20.89 29.41
CA SER A 627 -10.07 21.59 30.68
C SER A 627 -11.49 22.14 30.82
N PHE A 628 -11.99 22.16 32.06
CA PHE A 628 -13.23 22.85 32.40
C PHE A 628 -13.00 24.36 32.46
N ASN A 629 -14.04 25.15 32.22
CA ASN A 629 -13.98 26.59 32.36
C ASN A 629 -13.85 26.96 33.85
N GLY A 630 -12.63 27.27 34.29
CA GLY A 630 -12.34 27.59 35.69
C GLY A 630 -13.09 28.82 36.23
N SER A 631 -13.55 29.72 35.35
CA SER A 631 -14.39 30.85 35.75
C SER A 631 -15.83 30.44 36.05
N LYS A 632 -16.37 29.47 35.31
CA LYS A 632 -17.73 28.93 35.50
C LYS A 632 -17.76 27.86 36.61
N TYR A 633 -16.72 27.04 36.70
CA TYR A 633 -16.59 25.92 37.65
C TYR A 633 -15.26 25.98 38.43
N PRO A 634 -15.11 26.87 39.44
CA PRO A 634 -13.85 27.02 40.18
C PRO A 634 -13.35 25.72 40.84
N LYS A 635 -14.27 24.84 41.27
CA LYS A 635 -13.93 23.53 41.87
C LYS A 635 -13.28 22.55 40.88
N LEU A 636 -13.54 22.73 39.59
CA LEU A 636 -13.03 21.87 38.51
C LEU A 636 -11.85 22.48 37.76
N ALA A 637 -11.33 23.64 38.18
CA ALA A 637 -10.25 24.35 37.49
C ALA A 637 -8.97 23.50 37.32
N ASN A 638 -8.72 22.56 38.23
CA ASN A 638 -7.58 21.63 38.16
C ASN A 638 -7.97 20.23 37.65
N THR A 639 -9.25 19.98 37.42
CA THR A 639 -9.76 18.70 36.92
C THR A 639 -9.73 18.73 35.40
N ARG A 640 -9.42 17.61 34.77
CA ARG A 640 -9.46 17.47 33.31
C ARG A 640 -10.43 16.38 32.92
N PHE A 641 -11.15 16.63 31.83
CA PHE A 641 -11.89 15.58 31.15
C PHE A 641 -10.89 14.77 30.33
N LEU A 642 -10.85 13.46 30.55
CA LEU A 642 -10.07 12.52 29.75
C LEU A 642 -10.97 11.35 29.40
N GLU A 643 -11.13 11.12 28.10
CA GLU A 643 -11.86 9.96 27.59
C GLU A 643 -11.04 9.32 26.46
N LYS A 644 -10.95 7.98 26.48
CA LYS A 644 -10.13 7.17 25.59
C LYS A 644 -11.04 6.14 24.91
N ARG A 645 -11.18 6.20 23.59
CA ARG A 645 -12.00 5.29 22.78
C ARG A 645 -11.15 4.51 21.79
N ARG A 646 -11.41 3.21 21.70
CA ARG A 646 -10.84 2.37 20.64
C ARG A 646 -11.52 2.65 19.31
N LEU A 647 -10.76 2.49 18.23
CA LEU A 647 -11.23 2.76 16.88
C LEU A 647 -12.51 2.00 16.51
N GLN A 648 -12.58 0.70 16.81
CA GLN A 648 -13.77 -0.12 16.50
C GLN A 648 -15.03 0.43 17.17
N TYR A 649 -14.91 0.87 18.43
CA TYR A 649 -16.01 1.50 19.15
C TYR A 649 -16.36 2.87 18.53
N LEU A 650 -15.35 3.66 18.17
CA LEU A 650 -15.54 4.98 17.58
C LEU A 650 -16.23 4.93 16.21
N LEU A 651 -15.94 3.92 15.39
CA LEU A 651 -16.61 3.69 14.11
C LEU A 651 -18.12 3.43 14.28
N GLN A 652 -18.53 2.76 15.36
CA GLN A 652 -19.93 2.50 15.69
C GLN A 652 -20.59 3.66 16.46
N HIS A 653 -19.79 4.42 17.23
CA HIS A 653 -20.23 5.49 18.11
C HIS A 653 -19.36 6.76 17.93
N PRO A 654 -19.49 7.46 16.78
CA PRO A 654 -18.68 8.63 16.45
C PRO A 654 -18.94 9.85 17.34
N THR A 655 -20.07 9.88 18.05
CA THR A 655 -20.50 11.03 18.86
C THR A 655 -19.85 11.03 20.25
N TRP A 656 -19.15 12.12 20.58
CA TRP A 656 -18.56 12.38 21.89
C TRP A 656 -19.46 13.29 22.71
N TYR A 657 -20.19 12.72 23.66
CA TYR A 657 -20.93 13.48 24.67
C TYR A 657 -19.96 13.98 25.74
N VAL A 658 -19.70 15.28 25.73
CA VAL A 658 -18.74 15.92 26.62
C VAL A 658 -19.47 16.82 27.62
N PRO A 659 -18.96 16.96 28.86
CA PRO A 659 -19.52 17.92 29.80
C PRO A 659 -19.25 19.36 29.32
N ASP A 660 -19.66 20.34 30.11
CA ASP A 660 -19.45 21.76 29.81
C ASP A 660 -17.97 22.16 29.97
N LEU A 661 -17.20 21.89 28.92
CA LEU A 661 -15.77 22.14 28.80
C LEU A 661 -15.49 23.57 28.33
N ASP A 662 -14.28 24.07 28.57
CA ASP A 662 -13.88 25.40 28.10
C ASP A 662 -13.62 25.39 26.59
N MET A 663 -14.60 25.91 25.84
CA MET A 663 -14.56 26.00 24.38
C MET A 663 -13.40 26.82 23.82
N VAL A 664 -12.84 27.73 24.62
CA VAL A 664 -11.69 28.58 24.25
C VAL A 664 -10.37 27.90 24.59
N SER A 665 -10.35 27.02 25.60
CA SER A 665 -9.16 26.28 25.98
C SER A 665 -8.73 25.30 24.88
N ASN A 666 -7.41 25.08 24.78
CA ASN A 666 -6.88 24.07 23.89
C ASN A 666 -7.20 22.68 24.43
N SER A 667 -8.03 21.95 23.68
CA SER A 667 -8.20 20.52 23.86
C SER A 667 -7.10 19.78 23.11
N THR A 668 -6.65 18.67 23.67
CA THR A 668 -5.71 17.78 22.99
C THR A 668 -6.43 16.52 22.55
N ILE A 669 -6.44 16.25 21.25
CA ILE A 669 -6.78 14.95 20.69
C ILE A 669 -5.46 14.20 20.52
N GLU A 670 -5.37 13.02 21.10
CA GLU A 670 -4.25 12.12 20.94
C GLU A 670 -4.71 10.85 20.25
N VAL A 671 -4.12 10.52 19.11
CA VAL A 671 -4.31 9.25 18.41
C VAL A 671 -3.08 8.40 18.65
N VAL A 672 -3.24 7.29 19.34
CA VAL A 672 -2.17 6.32 19.60
C VAL A 672 -2.37 5.14 18.64
N LEU A 673 -1.35 4.85 17.84
CA LEU A 673 -1.27 3.67 16.99
C LEU A 673 -0.26 2.70 17.59
N ASP A 674 -0.77 1.67 18.26
CA ASP A 674 0.02 0.56 18.79
C ASP A 674 0.19 -0.51 17.70
N SER A 675 1.42 -0.82 17.29
CA SER A 675 1.65 -1.93 16.36
C SER A 675 1.51 -3.28 17.05
N VAL A 676 0.65 -4.13 16.50
CA VAL A 676 0.27 -5.44 17.05
C VAL A 676 0.72 -6.53 16.07
N VAL A 677 1.57 -7.46 16.50
CA VAL A 677 2.02 -8.57 15.64
C VAL A 677 1.20 -9.82 15.96
N LEU A 678 0.51 -10.34 14.94
CA LEU A 678 -0.50 -11.39 15.09
C LEU A 678 0.10 -12.79 14.94
N ALA A 679 1.24 -13.01 15.59
CA ALA A 679 1.92 -14.30 15.61
C ALA A 679 2.71 -14.52 16.92
N PRO A 680 2.62 -15.70 17.54
CA PRO A 680 1.78 -16.83 17.17
C PRO A 680 0.32 -16.60 17.59
N LEU A 681 -0.61 -17.19 16.83
CA LEU A 681 -2.01 -17.28 17.23
C LEU A 681 -2.20 -18.45 18.21
N VAL A 682 -2.74 -18.19 19.39
CA VAL A 682 -2.90 -19.19 20.46
C VAL A 682 -4.40 -19.42 20.77
N PRO A 683 -4.87 -20.67 20.94
CA PRO A 683 -6.26 -20.93 21.34
C PRO A 683 -6.62 -20.32 22.70
N ALA A 684 -7.74 -19.58 22.78
CA ALA A 684 -8.21 -18.93 24.01
C ALA A 684 -8.48 -19.92 25.17
N ALA A 685 -8.77 -21.19 24.84
CA ALA A 685 -9.04 -22.26 25.81
C ALA A 685 -7.87 -22.57 26.77
N LEU A 686 -6.65 -22.10 26.47
CA LEU A 686 -5.48 -22.30 27.33
C LEU A 686 -5.46 -21.39 28.59
N GLY A 687 -6.47 -20.54 28.75
CA GLY A 687 -6.73 -19.77 29.96
C GLY A 687 -5.80 -18.56 30.14
N PRO A 688 -6.31 -17.42 30.63
CA PRO A 688 -5.49 -16.25 30.92
C PRO A 688 -4.72 -16.48 32.22
N ASN A 689 -3.58 -17.16 32.15
CA ASN A 689 -2.51 -16.79 33.07
C ASN A 689 -2.12 -15.35 32.71
N GLU A 690 -2.01 -14.43 33.68
CA GLU A 690 -1.65 -13.00 33.44
C GLU A 690 -0.47 -12.83 32.47
N LYS A 691 0.46 -13.79 32.46
CA LYS A 691 1.64 -13.82 31.58
C LYS A 691 1.35 -14.00 30.08
N ASN A 692 0.15 -14.43 29.70
CA ASN A 692 -0.23 -14.66 28.29
C ASN A 692 -1.04 -13.50 27.70
N ALA A 693 -1.32 -12.44 28.46
CA ALA A 693 -2.16 -11.32 28.00
C ALA A 693 -1.57 -10.55 26.80
N SER A 694 -0.28 -10.70 26.50
CA SER A 694 0.38 -10.08 25.35
C SER A 694 0.31 -10.91 24.06
N MET A 695 -0.06 -12.20 24.14
CA MET A 695 -0.12 -13.05 22.94
C MET A 695 -1.49 -12.91 22.25
N PRO A 696 -1.51 -12.86 20.90
CA PRO A 696 -2.74 -12.95 20.13
C PRO A 696 -3.50 -14.25 20.41
N MET A 697 -4.74 -14.14 20.84
CA MET A 697 -5.63 -15.24 21.14
C MET A 697 -6.63 -15.45 20.02
N VAL A 698 -7.05 -16.70 19.85
CA VAL A 698 -8.02 -17.12 18.85
C VAL A 698 -9.15 -17.92 19.50
N SER A 699 -10.39 -17.61 19.15
CA SER A 699 -11.57 -18.37 19.55
C SER A 699 -12.45 -18.68 18.35
N SER A 700 -13.01 -19.88 18.32
CA SER A 700 -14.04 -20.29 17.34
C SER A 700 -15.46 -19.83 17.74
N SER A 701 -15.59 -19.17 18.89
CA SER A 701 -16.84 -18.60 19.42
C SER A 701 -16.92 -17.08 19.20
N GLN A 702 -17.86 -16.41 19.89
CA GLN A 702 -18.01 -14.95 19.79
C GLN A 702 -16.78 -14.24 20.34
N CYS A 703 -16.39 -13.12 19.71
CA CYS A 703 -15.23 -12.35 20.15
C CYS A 703 -15.32 -11.85 21.60
N SER A 704 -16.54 -11.70 22.12
CA SER A 704 -16.80 -11.37 23.53
C SER A 704 -16.19 -12.35 24.52
N ASP A 705 -15.89 -13.58 24.12
CA ASP A 705 -15.29 -14.60 25.00
C ASP A 705 -13.80 -14.34 25.23
N ILE A 706 -13.12 -13.69 24.28
CA ILE A 706 -11.70 -13.32 24.37
C ILE A 706 -11.55 -11.94 25.01
N CYS A 707 -12.28 -10.98 24.45
CA CYS A 707 -12.08 -9.57 24.75
C CYS A 707 -13.06 -9.03 25.78
N GLY A 708 -14.03 -9.82 26.25
CA GLY A 708 -15.13 -9.34 27.06
C GLY A 708 -16.16 -8.54 26.24
N ALA A 709 -17.29 -8.23 26.86
CA ALA A 709 -18.29 -7.35 26.25
C ALA A 709 -17.73 -5.93 26.11
N ALA A 710 -18.00 -5.27 24.98
CA ALA A 710 -17.65 -3.87 24.79
C ALA A 710 -18.32 -3.00 25.87
N ARG A 711 -17.50 -2.32 26.67
CA ARG A 711 -17.94 -1.29 27.61
C ARG A 711 -18.03 0.03 26.86
N ALA A 712 -19.18 0.68 26.94
CA ALA A 712 -19.38 1.95 26.25
C ALA A 712 -18.34 3.00 26.69
N GLY A 713 -17.86 3.79 25.73
CA GLY A 713 -16.81 4.80 25.89
C GLY A 713 -15.39 4.26 26.03
N PHE A 714 -15.17 2.97 26.30
CA PHE A 714 -13.83 2.41 26.49
C PHE A 714 -13.48 1.30 25.48
N GLY A 715 -14.48 0.61 24.94
CA GLY A 715 -14.31 -0.61 24.14
C GLY A 715 -14.32 -1.86 25.03
N ASN A 716 -13.81 -2.97 24.53
CA ASN A 716 -13.65 -4.19 25.31
C ASN A 716 -12.20 -4.31 25.87
N ASP A 717 -11.92 -5.36 26.62
CA ASP A 717 -10.64 -5.58 27.32
C ASP A 717 -9.47 -5.88 26.37
N CYS A 718 -9.72 -6.03 25.06
CA CYS A 718 -8.67 -6.12 24.05
C CYS A 718 -8.09 -4.74 23.67
N ILE A 719 -6.91 -4.73 23.05
CA ILE A 719 -6.38 -3.59 22.28
C ILE A 719 -6.63 -3.76 20.77
N TYR A 720 -6.70 -5.01 20.30
CA TYR A 720 -7.04 -5.39 18.93
C TYR A 720 -8.04 -6.55 18.94
N GLU A 721 -9.01 -6.50 18.04
CA GLU A 721 -10.04 -7.53 17.86
C GLU A 721 -10.48 -7.49 16.40
N GLU A 722 -10.51 -8.66 15.75
CA GLU A 722 -11.00 -8.82 14.38
C GLU A 722 -11.71 -10.16 14.24
N ALA A 723 -12.94 -10.11 13.69
CA ALA A 723 -13.68 -11.31 13.30
C ALA A 723 -13.28 -11.69 11.87
N VAL A 724 -12.97 -12.97 11.66
CA VAL A 724 -12.52 -13.52 10.38
C VAL A 724 -13.57 -14.49 9.85
N ASP A 725 -14.05 -14.20 8.65
CA ASP A 725 -15.03 -15.02 7.94
C ASP A 725 -14.35 -16.26 7.33
N LEU A 726 -14.24 -17.30 8.14
CA LEU A 726 -13.85 -18.65 7.73
C LEU A 726 -15.10 -19.56 7.70
N PRO A 727 -15.02 -20.77 7.09
CA PRO A 727 -16.11 -21.75 7.16
C PRO A 727 -16.58 -22.05 8.60
N GLU A 728 -15.65 -21.98 9.56
CA GLU A 728 -15.93 -21.83 10.98
C GLU A 728 -15.49 -20.43 11.40
N PRO A 729 -16.40 -19.54 11.83
CA PRO A 729 -16.06 -18.16 12.15
C PRO A 729 -15.00 -18.13 13.26
N LEU A 730 -14.01 -17.26 13.08
CA LEU A 730 -12.85 -17.21 13.95
C LEU A 730 -12.68 -15.78 14.44
N CYS A 731 -12.51 -15.59 15.74
CA CYS A 731 -12.14 -14.29 16.29
C CYS A 731 -10.67 -14.27 16.71
N VAL A 732 -9.96 -13.22 16.33
CA VAL A 732 -8.59 -12.94 16.78
C VAL A 732 -8.63 -11.72 17.70
N GLY A 733 -8.06 -11.83 18.90
CA GLY A 733 -8.02 -10.73 19.86
C GLY A 733 -6.73 -10.70 20.67
N GLN A 734 -6.28 -9.51 21.07
CA GLN A 734 -5.09 -9.33 21.93
C GLN A 734 -5.40 -8.34 23.03
N ASN A 735 -5.06 -8.68 24.28
CA ASN A 735 -5.46 -7.90 25.47
C ASN A 735 -4.56 -6.70 25.77
N THR A 736 -3.26 -6.84 25.55
CA THR A 736 -2.29 -5.80 25.91
C THR A 736 -1.33 -5.52 24.78
N ALA A 737 -0.98 -4.24 24.62
CA ALA A 737 0.13 -3.84 23.78
C ALA A 737 1.42 -4.36 24.40
N GLN A 738 2.39 -4.65 23.56
CA GLN A 738 3.65 -5.22 23.98
C GLN A 738 4.70 -4.13 24.08
N ASP A 739 5.44 -4.12 25.19
CA ASP A 739 6.68 -3.36 25.28
C ASP A 739 7.81 -4.17 24.65
N LEU A 740 8.57 -3.52 23.77
CA LEU A 740 9.70 -4.14 23.07
C LEU A 740 11.00 -3.48 23.48
N ASN A 741 11.85 -4.24 24.15
CA ASN A 741 13.21 -3.87 24.48
C ASN A 741 14.18 -4.58 23.55
N LEU A 742 14.34 -4.06 22.34
CA LEU A 742 15.25 -4.66 21.37
C LEU A 742 16.70 -4.65 21.86
N GLU A 743 17.27 -5.85 21.90
CA GLU A 743 18.68 -6.06 22.16
C GLU A 743 19.50 -5.52 20.98
N LYS A 744 20.29 -4.47 21.23
CA LYS A 744 21.07 -3.77 20.19
C LYS A 744 22.41 -4.43 19.86
N SER A 745 22.76 -5.52 20.54
CA SER A 745 24.02 -6.22 20.31
C SER A 745 24.02 -7.02 19.01
N ASP A 746 25.22 -7.25 18.47
CA ASP A 746 25.44 -8.09 17.28
C ASP A 746 25.03 -9.58 17.52
N LEU A 747 24.73 -9.94 18.77
CA LEU A 747 24.28 -11.27 19.19
C LEU A 747 22.77 -11.46 19.11
N SER A 748 22.00 -10.39 18.84
CA SER A 748 20.56 -10.48 18.67
C SER A 748 20.20 -11.42 17.51
N VAL A 749 19.21 -12.29 17.72
CA VAL A 749 18.67 -13.16 16.65
C VAL A 749 17.89 -12.37 15.59
N ALA A 750 17.59 -11.10 15.86
CA ALA A 750 16.95 -10.17 14.96
C ALA A 750 17.95 -9.28 14.19
N GLY A 751 19.25 -9.42 14.46
CA GLY A 751 20.27 -8.50 13.96
C GLY A 751 20.22 -7.14 14.66
N LYS A 752 20.84 -6.12 14.05
CA LYS A 752 20.72 -4.73 14.53
C LYS A 752 19.29 -4.26 14.27
N GLY A 753 18.38 -4.57 15.20
CA GLY A 753 16.94 -4.38 15.05
C GLY A 753 16.46 -2.92 14.95
N SER A 754 17.35 -1.95 14.72
CA SER A 754 16.96 -0.57 14.45
C SER A 754 16.05 -0.49 13.23
N ALA A 755 16.37 -1.18 12.14
CA ALA A 755 15.55 -1.11 10.91
C ALA A 755 14.11 -1.66 11.08
N LEU A 756 13.91 -2.69 11.90
CA LEU A 756 12.57 -3.20 12.19
C LEU A 756 11.78 -2.21 13.06
N LEU A 757 12.39 -1.68 14.12
CA LEU A 757 11.76 -0.64 14.95
C LEU A 757 11.47 0.61 14.14
N ASP A 758 12.40 1.03 13.30
CA ASP A 758 12.23 2.16 12.41
C ASP A 758 11.06 1.87 11.47
N TRP A 759 10.95 0.68 10.85
CA TRP A 759 9.78 0.35 10.02
C TRP A 759 8.46 0.32 10.80
N LEU A 760 8.45 -0.18 12.04
CA LEU A 760 7.24 -0.22 12.88
C LEU A 760 6.82 1.19 13.36
N ARG A 761 7.76 2.13 13.51
CA ARG A 761 7.53 3.49 14.04
C ARG A 761 7.43 4.59 12.98
N ASP A 762 8.14 4.44 11.87
CA ASP A 762 8.49 5.56 11.03
C ASP A 762 7.30 5.92 10.14
N VAL A 763 6.55 6.93 10.56
CA VAL A 763 5.55 7.69 9.79
C VAL A 763 5.98 7.93 8.33
N ASN A 764 7.27 8.21 8.06
CA ASN A 764 7.75 8.47 6.70
C ASN A 764 8.01 7.21 5.90
N VAL A 765 8.50 6.14 6.55
CA VAL A 765 8.76 4.87 5.87
C VAL A 765 7.48 4.08 5.79
N SER A 766 6.76 3.83 6.88
CA SER A 766 5.50 3.08 6.97
C SER A 766 4.29 3.83 6.42
N GLY A 767 4.40 5.13 6.10
CA GLY A 767 3.33 5.96 5.54
C GLY A 767 2.15 6.19 6.49
N LYS A 768 2.29 5.82 7.76
CA LYS A 768 1.25 6.06 8.77
C LYS A 768 1.04 7.57 8.91
N MET A 769 -0.19 8.05 8.77
CA MET A 769 -0.51 9.46 9.00
C MET A 769 -1.86 9.61 9.65
N VAL A 770 -1.98 10.66 10.47
CA VAL A 770 -3.23 11.07 11.09
C VAL A 770 -3.46 12.52 10.70
N THR A 771 -4.58 12.78 10.07
CA THR A 771 -5.01 14.12 9.67
C THR A 771 -6.41 14.40 10.19
N LEU A 772 -6.66 15.66 10.53
CA LEU A 772 -7.98 16.15 10.88
C LEU A 772 -8.46 17.08 9.78
N ASP A 773 -9.55 16.71 9.12
CA ASP A 773 -10.16 17.46 8.03
C ASP A 773 -11.47 18.11 8.48
N ASN A 774 -11.60 19.40 8.15
CA ASN A 774 -12.78 20.22 8.45
C ASN A 774 -13.55 20.48 7.15
N PHE A 775 -14.74 19.90 7.04
CA PHE A 775 -15.56 19.92 5.82
C PHE A 775 -16.41 21.18 5.66
N GLU A 776 -16.64 21.97 6.73
CA GLU A 776 -17.58 23.09 6.69
C GLU A 776 -17.02 24.37 6.07
N LYS A 777 -15.70 24.45 5.85
CA LYS A 777 -15.11 25.62 5.19
C LYS A 777 -15.07 25.43 3.67
N GLU A 778 -16.10 25.96 3.00
CA GLU A 778 -16.10 26.22 1.55
C GLU A 778 -14.90 27.13 1.18
N GLY A 779 -13.73 26.55 0.93
CA GLY A 779 -12.52 27.32 0.63
C GLY A 779 -11.17 26.58 0.65
N GLY A 780 -11.13 25.31 1.10
CA GLY A 780 -9.93 24.47 1.06
C GLY A 780 -9.76 23.65 2.34
N SER A 781 -9.45 22.36 2.22
CA SER A 781 -9.13 21.50 3.35
C SER A 781 -7.97 22.09 4.12
N THR A 782 -8.21 22.51 5.36
CA THR A 782 -7.13 22.91 6.27
C THR A 782 -6.70 21.66 7.02
N HIS A 783 -5.76 20.92 6.45
CA HIS A 783 -5.16 19.76 7.09
C HIS A 783 -4.39 20.23 8.33
N LEU A 784 -4.80 19.80 9.52
CA LEU A 784 -4.06 20.02 10.76
C LEU A 784 -3.15 18.80 11.01
N PRO A 785 -1.84 18.87 10.71
CA PRO A 785 -0.96 17.73 10.92
C PRO A 785 -0.75 17.50 12.42
N PHE A 786 -0.90 16.25 12.85
CA PHE A 786 -0.56 15.85 14.20
C PHE A 786 0.96 15.81 14.38
N LYS A 787 1.44 16.13 15.59
CA LYS A 787 2.85 15.96 15.94
C LYS A 787 3.08 14.52 16.41
N ALA A 788 3.89 13.76 15.67
CA ALA A 788 4.32 12.43 16.10
C ALA A 788 5.30 12.52 17.29
N LEU A 789 4.98 11.83 18.37
CA LEU A 789 5.85 11.60 19.53
C LEU A 789 6.20 10.10 19.55
N ALA A 790 7.46 9.79 19.24
CA ALA A 790 7.94 8.42 19.23
C ALA A 790 8.25 7.94 20.66
N GLY A 791 7.55 6.92 21.13
CA GLY A 791 7.81 6.24 22.40
C GLY A 791 7.54 4.74 22.25
N GLY A 792 8.53 3.87 22.46
CA GLY A 792 8.29 2.41 22.44
C GLY A 792 7.88 1.85 21.06
N LEU A 793 6.83 1.02 21.02
CA LEU A 793 6.27 0.41 19.81
C LEU A 793 5.05 1.16 19.25
N TYR A 794 4.69 2.28 19.87
CA TYR A 794 3.51 3.04 19.51
C TYR A 794 3.90 4.40 18.94
N ASP A 795 3.10 4.84 17.98
CA ASP A 795 3.17 6.17 17.43
C ASP A 795 2.03 6.97 18.04
N SER A 796 2.36 8.01 18.80
CA SER A 796 1.36 8.93 19.35
C SER A 796 1.33 10.21 18.54
N PHE A 797 0.16 10.52 18.02
CA PHE A 797 -0.13 11.69 17.22
C PHE A 797 -0.90 12.65 18.11
N LEU A 798 -0.31 13.80 18.43
CA LEU A 798 -0.94 14.81 19.28
C LEU A 798 -1.36 16.03 18.46
N LEU A 799 -2.63 16.40 18.56
CA LEU A 799 -3.19 17.65 18.04
C LEU A 799 -3.73 18.47 19.21
N SER A 800 -3.26 19.71 19.35
CA SER A 800 -3.77 20.67 20.33
C SER A 800 -4.48 21.81 19.60
N THR A 801 -5.79 21.92 19.79
CA THR A 801 -6.63 22.93 19.13
C THR A 801 -7.78 23.36 20.04
N PRO A 802 -8.30 24.60 19.93
CA PRO A 802 -9.48 25.00 20.70
C PRO A 802 -10.66 24.06 20.47
N LEU A 803 -11.38 23.67 21.52
CA LEU A 803 -12.52 22.73 21.38
C LEU A 803 -13.59 23.26 20.41
N ALA A 804 -13.76 24.58 20.35
CA ALA A 804 -14.66 25.23 19.39
C ALA A 804 -14.36 24.90 17.92
N SER A 805 -13.11 24.62 17.56
CA SER A 805 -12.77 24.24 16.18
C SER A 805 -13.18 22.81 15.82
N LEU A 806 -13.51 21.98 16.81
CA LEU A 806 -13.91 20.58 16.66
C LEU A 806 -15.43 20.40 16.70
N ALA A 807 -16.18 21.44 17.08
CA ALA A 807 -17.63 21.39 17.26
C ALA A 807 -18.43 21.39 15.94
N GLY A 808 -17.81 21.74 14.80
CA GLY A 808 -18.44 21.83 13.47
C GLY A 808 -18.35 20.57 12.61
N GLY A 809 -18.34 19.38 13.21
CA GLY A 809 -18.22 18.11 12.47
C GLY A 809 -16.88 17.96 11.75
N VAL A 810 -15.87 17.49 12.48
CA VAL A 810 -14.55 17.19 11.91
C VAL A 810 -14.46 15.71 11.53
N GLN A 811 -13.67 15.38 10.52
CA GLN A 811 -13.34 13.99 10.19
C GLN A 811 -11.88 13.73 10.55
N LEU A 812 -11.64 12.59 11.20
CA LEU A 812 -10.33 12.09 11.52
C LEU A 812 -9.97 11.04 10.49
N ASP A 813 -8.98 11.34 9.65
CA ASP A 813 -8.44 10.42 8.66
C ASP A 813 -7.19 9.76 9.22
N ILE A 814 -7.18 8.43 9.22
CA ILE A 814 -6.10 7.61 9.74
C ILE A 814 -5.62 6.70 8.62
N ALA A 815 -4.44 6.99 8.07
CA ALA A 815 -3.72 6.08 7.19
C ALA A 815 -2.82 5.20 8.05
N VAL A 816 -3.01 3.89 7.99
CA VAL A 816 -2.19 2.91 8.74
C VAL A 816 -1.07 2.31 7.89
N THR A 817 -1.12 2.45 6.56
CA THR A 817 -0.19 1.81 5.62
C THR A 817 0.50 2.80 4.68
N GLN A 818 1.50 2.29 3.93
CA GLN A 818 2.28 3.05 2.93
C GLN A 818 1.53 3.34 1.64
N ASP A 819 0.29 2.85 1.46
CA ASP A 819 -0.35 2.90 0.16
C ASP A 819 -0.71 4.36 -0.19
N PRO A 820 -0.12 4.95 -1.26
CA PRO A 820 -0.46 6.30 -1.69
C PRO A 820 -1.86 6.39 -2.32
N THR A 821 -2.54 5.26 -2.52
CA THR A 821 -3.94 5.26 -2.91
C THR A 821 -4.79 5.42 -1.65
N ASN A 822 -5.57 6.51 -1.57
CA ASN A 822 -6.50 6.82 -0.46
C ASN A 822 -7.56 5.72 -0.18
N ALA A 823 -7.46 4.54 -0.81
CA ALA A 823 -8.38 3.42 -0.65
C ALA A 823 -8.25 2.74 0.72
N GLU A 824 -7.14 2.92 1.43
CA GLU A 824 -6.90 2.33 2.76
C GLU A 824 -7.02 3.34 3.92
N ASP A 825 -7.39 4.60 3.64
CA ASP A 825 -7.57 5.64 4.68
C ASP A 825 -8.86 5.40 5.45
N LEU A 826 -8.75 5.36 6.78
CA LEU A 826 -9.89 5.24 7.68
C LEU A 826 -10.40 6.63 8.03
N THR A 827 -11.51 7.04 7.41
CA THR A 827 -12.20 8.29 7.71
C THR A 827 -13.25 8.10 8.79
N ILE A 828 -13.10 8.81 9.90
CA ILE A 828 -13.96 8.69 11.07
C ILE A 828 -14.61 10.04 11.38
N PRO A 829 -15.94 10.17 11.35
CA PRO A 829 -16.59 11.39 11.80
C PRO A 829 -16.40 11.54 13.31
N LEU A 830 -15.90 12.70 13.73
CA LEU A 830 -15.76 13.10 15.12
C LEU A 830 -16.80 14.18 15.41
N VAL A 831 -17.88 13.79 16.10
CA VAL A 831 -18.98 14.69 16.44
C VAL A 831 -18.93 14.98 17.94
N ILE A 832 -18.36 16.11 18.32
CA ILE A 832 -18.27 16.52 19.73
C ILE A 832 -19.50 17.33 20.09
N VAL A 833 -20.22 16.90 21.12
CA VAL A 833 -21.50 17.48 21.50
C VAL A 833 -21.50 17.82 23.00
N PRO A 834 -21.72 19.09 23.38
CA PRO A 834 -21.59 19.55 24.78
C PRO A 834 -22.84 19.28 25.63
N HIS A 835 -23.61 18.24 25.33
CA HIS A 835 -24.82 17.83 26.04
C HIS A 835 -24.87 16.30 26.19
N PRO A 836 -25.68 15.73 27.09
CA PRO A 836 -25.77 14.28 27.25
C PRO A 836 -26.52 13.62 26.08
N PRO A 837 -26.47 12.27 25.94
CA PRO A 837 -27.23 11.56 24.90
C PRO A 837 -28.74 11.82 25.00
N PRO A 838 -29.47 11.81 23.87
CA PRO A 838 -30.91 12.03 23.88
C PRO A 838 -31.64 10.88 24.60
N ILE A 839 -32.67 11.23 25.35
CA ILE A 839 -33.50 10.28 26.09
C ILE A 839 -34.42 9.54 25.10
N GLN A 840 -34.44 8.22 25.21
CA GLN A 840 -35.46 7.37 24.62
C GLN A 840 -36.53 7.03 25.66
N LEU A 841 -37.79 7.31 25.32
CA LEU A 841 -38.92 6.87 26.12
C LEU A 841 -39.36 5.48 25.64
N ASP A 842 -39.43 4.52 26.56
CA ASP A 842 -40.04 3.23 26.26
C ASP A 842 -41.56 3.35 26.36
N LEU A 843 -42.21 3.45 25.19
CA LEU A 843 -43.66 3.51 25.05
C LEU A 843 -44.27 2.12 24.77
N ASN A 844 -43.56 1.00 25.02
CA ASN A 844 -43.99 -0.37 24.70
C ASN A 844 -45.30 -0.84 25.36
N GLY A 845 -45.91 -0.03 26.24
CA GLY A 845 -47.28 -0.19 26.72
C GLY A 845 -48.37 0.15 25.70
N SER A 846 -48.11 0.02 24.39
CA SER A 846 -48.92 0.51 23.24
C SER A 846 -50.36 -0.02 23.11
N LYS A 847 -50.88 -0.72 24.12
CA LYS A 847 -52.32 -1.01 24.25
C LYS A 847 -53.07 -0.02 25.13
N ILE A 848 -52.39 0.96 25.74
CA ILE A 848 -52.98 1.74 26.84
C ILE A 848 -52.97 3.23 26.50
N GLY A 849 -54.06 3.71 25.86
CA GLY A 849 -54.72 5.00 26.10
C GLY A 849 -53.98 6.35 26.12
N TYR A 850 -52.65 6.46 25.98
CA TYR A 850 -51.90 7.73 26.02
C TYR A 850 -50.96 7.91 24.81
N PHE A 851 -50.57 9.16 24.52
CA PHE A 851 -49.69 9.56 23.42
C PHE A 851 -48.99 10.90 23.73
N LEU A 852 -47.92 11.22 23.00
CA LEU A 852 -47.14 12.47 23.18
C LEU A 852 -47.56 13.54 22.17
N LEU A 853 -47.57 14.80 22.58
CA LEU A 853 -47.74 15.96 21.71
C LEU A 853 -46.59 16.96 21.88
N PRO A 854 -45.87 17.33 20.79
CA PRO A 854 -45.92 16.70 19.46
C PRO A 854 -45.46 15.24 19.51
N GLU A 855 -45.65 14.50 18.42
CA GLU A 855 -45.11 13.14 18.30
C GLU A 855 -43.58 13.18 18.43
N MET A 856 -43.01 12.26 19.20
CA MET A 856 -41.57 12.22 19.45
C MET A 856 -40.84 11.73 18.20
N MET A 857 -40.29 12.67 17.43
CA MET A 857 -39.41 12.35 16.31
C MET A 857 -37.99 12.09 16.81
N ARG A 858 -37.39 10.95 16.44
CA ARG A 858 -36.04 10.56 16.88
C ARG A 858 -34.95 11.53 16.41
N GLU A 859 -35.15 12.19 15.28
CA GLU A 859 -34.14 13.04 14.64
C GLU A 859 -34.05 14.45 15.25
N THR A 860 -35.14 14.93 15.84
CA THR A 860 -35.23 16.28 16.42
C THR A 860 -35.97 16.22 17.76
N PRO A 861 -35.35 15.61 18.79
CA PRO A 861 -35.97 15.54 20.10
C PRO A 861 -36.18 16.97 20.62
N ARG A 862 -37.42 17.26 21.01
CA ARG A 862 -37.76 18.47 21.75
C ARG A 862 -37.41 18.26 23.21
N THR A 863 -37.13 19.34 23.91
CA THR A 863 -36.92 19.30 25.36
C THR A 863 -38.22 19.22 26.14
N GLU A 864 -39.37 19.46 25.50
CA GLU A 864 -40.67 19.49 26.17
C GLU A 864 -41.76 18.80 25.33
N TYR A 865 -42.50 17.90 25.98
CA TYR A 865 -43.66 17.22 25.40
C TYR A 865 -44.83 17.19 26.38
N ALA A 866 -46.05 17.26 25.83
CA ALA A 866 -47.27 17.01 26.59
C ALA A 866 -47.62 15.51 26.51
N ILE A 867 -47.84 14.86 27.67
CA ILE A 867 -48.38 13.49 27.73
C ILE A 867 -49.91 13.58 27.80
N CYS A 868 -50.57 13.05 26.78
CA CYS A 868 -52.01 13.17 26.57
C CYS A 868 -52.70 11.80 26.58
N GLY A 869 -53.93 11.71 27.11
CA GLY A 869 -54.72 10.47 27.17
C GLY A 869 -54.95 9.92 28.58
N ASN A 870 -55.20 8.61 28.71
CA ASN A 870 -55.64 7.98 29.97
C ASN A 870 -54.60 8.10 31.08
N VAL A 871 -55.05 8.66 32.20
CA VAL A 871 -54.23 9.20 33.27
C VAL A 871 -53.60 8.09 34.14
N ASP A 872 -54.27 6.96 34.30
CA ASP A 872 -53.78 5.94 35.25
C ASP A 872 -52.58 5.12 34.72
N ALA A 873 -52.28 5.22 33.43
CA ALA A 873 -51.25 4.41 32.75
C ALA A 873 -49.83 5.00 32.80
N VAL A 874 -49.69 6.27 33.18
CA VAL A 874 -48.43 7.04 33.02
C VAL A 874 -47.40 6.74 34.13
N GLN A 875 -47.80 6.09 35.23
CA GLN A 875 -46.92 5.81 36.38
C GLN A 875 -45.75 4.85 36.06
N ASN A 876 -45.76 4.18 34.91
CA ASN A 876 -44.74 3.21 34.50
C ASN A 876 -43.86 3.68 33.33
N LEU A 877 -43.77 4.99 33.08
CA LEU A 877 -42.94 5.49 31.98
C LEU A 877 -41.46 5.32 32.33
N SER A 878 -40.77 4.41 31.64
CA SER A 878 -39.33 4.24 31.78
C SER A 878 -38.59 5.04 30.69
N ALA A 879 -37.65 5.87 31.12
CA ALA A 879 -36.74 6.58 30.24
C ALA A 879 -35.38 5.88 30.25
N LYS A 880 -34.78 5.69 29.07
CA LYS A 880 -33.45 5.12 28.89
C LYS A 880 -32.66 5.95 27.90
N VAL A 881 -31.36 5.74 27.86
CA VAL A 881 -30.45 6.33 26.88
C VAL A 881 -29.68 5.18 26.23
N ASP A 882 -29.34 5.33 24.94
CA ASP A 882 -28.65 4.26 24.20
C ASP A 882 -27.22 4.02 24.70
N ASP A 883 -26.59 5.06 25.26
CA ASP A 883 -25.24 4.99 25.80
C ASP A 883 -25.30 4.55 27.28
N PRO A 884 -24.88 3.33 27.63
CA PRO A 884 -25.03 2.78 28.97
C PRO A 884 -24.10 3.45 30.00
N ARG A 885 -23.20 4.36 29.58
CA ARG A 885 -22.46 5.22 30.51
C ARG A 885 -23.35 6.23 31.21
N PHE A 886 -24.58 6.42 30.72
CA PHE A 886 -25.51 7.39 31.23
C PHE A 886 -26.75 6.69 31.82
N THR A 887 -27.29 7.30 32.85
CA THR A 887 -28.54 6.91 33.51
C THR A 887 -29.46 8.10 33.57
N VAL A 888 -30.76 7.86 33.50
CA VAL A 888 -31.77 8.92 33.56
C VAL A 888 -32.26 9.07 35.00
N LEU A 889 -32.09 10.25 35.57
CA LEU A 889 -32.74 10.67 36.81
C LEU A 889 -34.11 11.25 36.46
N GLN A 890 -35.12 10.84 37.22
CA GLN A 890 -36.49 11.32 37.08
C GLN A 890 -36.87 12.12 38.34
N ASN A 891 -37.35 13.34 38.14
CA ASN A 891 -37.90 14.19 39.19
C ASN A 891 -39.34 14.54 38.87
N GLU A 892 -40.26 14.24 39.78
CA GLU A 892 -41.68 14.54 39.61
C GLU A 892 -42.08 15.72 40.48
N SER A 893 -42.72 16.71 39.86
CA SER A 893 -43.31 17.85 40.54
C SER A 893 -44.80 17.93 40.24
N HIS A 894 -45.59 18.32 41.23
CA HIS A 894 -47.04 18.52 41.08
C HIS A 894 -47.32 20.03 40.95
N GLU A 895 -48.01 20.42 39.89
CA GLU A 895 -48.45 21.78 39.63
C GLU A 895 -49.93 21.95 40.04
N ALA A 896 -50.32 23.20 40.30
CA ALA A 896 -51.70 23.50 40.69
C ALA A 896 -52.64 23.28 39.50
N VAL A 897 -53.70 22.50 39.73
CA VAL A 897 -54.65 22.07 38.69
C VAL A 897 -55.37 23.26 38.10
N GLN A 898 -55.18 23.53 36.81
CA GLN A 898 -55.75 24.73 36.18
C GLN A 898 -57.21 24.56 35.71
N CYS A 899 -57.65 23.31 35.53
CA CYS A 899 -58.72 23.02 34.58
C CYS A 899 -59.85 22.14 35.13
N THR A 900 -59.54 21.12 35.92
CA THR A 900 -60.55 20.22 36.52
C THR A 900 -60.28 20.09 38.01
N GLY A 901 -61.27 20.27 38.89
CA GLY A 901 -61.10 20.03 40.34
C GLY A 901 -60.76 18.57 40.72
N HIS A 902 -60.52 17.70 39.73
CA HIS A 902 -60.09 16.32 39.85
C HIS A 902 -58.98 16.05 38.81
N GLY A 903 -57.84 15.51 39.28
CA GLY A 903 -56.61 15.30 38.51
C GLY A 903 -55.46 16.15 39.05
N PHE A 904 -54.21 15.72 38.89
CA PHE A 904 -53.02 16.52 39.22
C PHE A 904 -52.35 16.91 37.91
N ASP A 905 -52.10 18.20 37.68
CA ASP A 905 -51.13 18.61 36.68
C ASP A 905 -49.76 18.17 37.23
N SER A 906 -49.02 17.35 36.48
CA SER A 906 -47.71 16.87 36.91
C SER A 906 -46.66 17.17 35.85
N ARG A 907 -45.49 17.54 36.30
CA ARG A 907 -44.33 17.82 35.47
C ARG A 907 -43.24 16.85 35.88
N THR A 908 -42.95 15.92 34.97
CA THR A 908 -41.88 14.93 35.14
C THR A 908 -40.68 15.40 34.35
N GLU A 909 -39.59 15.66 35.06
CA GLU A 909 -38.36 16.16 34.51
C GLU A 909 -37.33 15.05 34.49
N PHE A 910 -36.74 14.81 33.33
CA PHE A 910 -35.71 13.82 33.13
C PHE A 910 -34.37 14.53 32.94
N ARG A 911 -33.37 14.05 33.68
CA ARG A 911 -31.99 14.51 33.56
C ARG A 911 -31.08 13.32 33.37
N VAL A 912 -30.31 13.35 32.30
CA VAL A 912 -29.30 12.36 31.99
C VAL A 912 -28.03 12.71 32.74
N VAL A 913 -27.58 11.78 33.57
CA VAL A 913 -26.33 11.89 34.31
C VAL A 913 -25.45 10.69 33.98
N ARG A 914 -24.14 10.85 34.11
CA ARG A 914 -23.23 9.71 33.97
C ARG A 914 -23.44 8.73 35.11
N ALA A 915 -23.57 7.45 34.78
CA ALA A 915 -23.92 6.36 35.68
C ALA A 915 -22.78 6.03 36.67
N GLU A 916 -21.54 6.12 36.20
CA GLU A 916 -20.35 5.94 37.02
C GLU A 916 -20.05 7.23 37.82
N PRO A 917 -19.71 7.15 39.11
CA PRO A 917 -19.38 8.31 39.92
C PRO A 917 -18.09 8.98 39.42
N CYS A 918 -18.15 10.28 39.16
CA CYS A 918 -16.98 11.10 38.84
C CYS A 918 -17.18 12.55 39.31
N ASP A 919 -16.07 13.27 39.53
CA ASP A 919 -16.08 14.63 40.11
C ASP A 919 -16.80 15.68 39.25
N TRP A 920 -17.00 15.40 37.97
CA TRP A 920 -17.58 16.32 36.98
C TRP A 920 -18.88 15.80 36.33
N CYS A 921 -19.39 14.64 36.77
CA CYS A 921 -20.49 13.90 36.13
C CYS A 921 -21.82 14.67 36.04
N GLU A 922 -22.01 15.67 36.93
CA GLU A 922 -23.22 16.50 36.97
C GLU A 922 -23.14 17.72 36.01
N HIS A 923 -21.97 17.98 35.42
CA HIS A 923 -21.68 19.20 34.67
C HIS A 923 -21.89 19.07 33.16
N TYR A 924 -22.76 18.17 32.71
CA TYR A 924 -23.23 18.17 31.32
C TYR A 924 -24.22 19.30 31.11
N THR A 925 -24.11 20.02 29.98
CA THR A 925 -25.09 21.06 29.66
C THR A 925 -26.40 20.37 29.31
N PRO A 926 -27.49 20.66 30.04
CA PRO A 926 -28.78 20.09 29.72
C PRO A 926 -29.25 20.60 28.36
N TRP A 927 -30.09 19.82 27.68
CA TRP A 927 -30.67 20.24 26.40
C TRP A 927 -31.51 21.52 26.53
N ASP A 928 -32.13 21.72 27.70
CA ASP A 928 -32.93 22.90 28.01
C ASP A 928 -32.20 23.88 28.95
N ALA A 929 -32.39 25.18 28.72
CA ALA A 929 -31.84 26.24 29.57
C ALA A 929 -32.36 26.19 31.01
N ALA A 930 -33.52 25.55 31.25
CA ALA A 930 -34.11 25.38 32.58
C ALA A 930 -33.44 24.28 33.42
N GLY A 931 -32.49 23.51 32.87
CA GLY A 931 -31.71 22.53 33.64
C GLY A 931 -32.06 21.06 33.40
N TYR A 932 -32.85 20.75 32.37
CA TYR A 932 -33.38 19.41 32.11
C TYR A 932 -33.14 18.98 30.66
N ASP A 933 -33.09 17.67 30.42
CA ASP A 933 -32.87 17.12 29.08
C ASP A 933 -34.19 16.82 28.38
N LEU A 934 -35.20 16.42 29.14
CA LEU A 934 -36.54 16.16 28.66
C LEU A 934 -37.56 16.46 29.76
N VAL A 935 -38.59 17.21 29.43
CA VAL A 935 -39.69 17.54 30.33
C VAL A 935 -40.97 16.97 29.74
N LEU A 936 -41.65 16.16 30.54
CA LEU A 936 -42.96 15.65 30.21
C LEU A 936 -44.00 16.33 31.09
N ARG A 937 -44.84 17.13 30.46
CA ARG A 937 -45.94 17.81 31.15
C ARG A 937 -47.23 17.04 30.94
N ARG A 938 -47.85 16.70 32.05
CA ARG A 938 -49.15 16.07 32.10
C ARG A 938 -50.16 17.14 32.50
N SER A 939 -50.81 17.73 31.50
CA SER A 939 -51.91 18.65 31.71
C SER A 939 -52.92 18.55 30.57
N ILE A 940 -54.20 18.40 30.92
CA ILE A 940 -55.28 18.34 29.94
C ILE A 940 -55.33 19.65 29.13
N LEU A 941 -55.14 20.79 29.79
CA LEU A 941 -55.14 22.09 29.11
C LEU A 941 -53.98 22.20 28.12
N LEU A 942 -52.76 21.86 28.55
CA LEU A 942 -51.59 21.86 27.67
C LEU A 942 -51.75 20.91 26.49
N CYS A 943 -52.34 19.73 26.70
CA CYS A 943 -52.66 18.78 25.64
C CYS A 943 -53.64 19.35 24.62
N LEU A 944 -54.71 20.02 25.07
CA LEU A 944 -55.69 20.65 24.20
C LEU A 944 -55.06 21.83 23.44
N GLU A 945 -54.32 22.71 24.11
CA GLU A 945 -53.59 23.82 23.49
C GLU A 945 -52.58 23.34 22.45
N THR A 946 -51.78 22.32 22.80
CA THR A 946 -50.76 21.77 21.90
C THR A 946 -51.41 21.08 20.70
N ALA A 947 -52.50 20.33 20.89
CA ALA A 947 -53.25 19.73 19.78
C ALA A 947 -53.81 20.79 18.82
N VAL A 948 -54.35 21.89 19.37
CA VAL A 948 -54.84 23.04 18.58
C VAL A 948 -53.70 23.74 17.84
N ASN A 949 -52.55 23.93 18.51
CA ASN A 949 -51.37 24.56 17.92
C ASN A 949 -50.75 23.74 16.78
N LEU A 950 -50.85 22.41 16.87
CA LEU A 950 -50.38 21.47 15.85
C LEU A 950 -51.45 21.13 14.79
N GLU A 951 -52.65 21.70 14.90
CA GLU A 951 -53.81 21.40 14.04
C GLU A 951 -54.16 19.91 13.97
N ASN A 952 -53.94 19.16 15.05
CA ASN A 952 -54.12 17.71 15.09
C ASN A 952 -55.52 17.32 15.63
N ALA A 953 -56.51 17.28 14.74
CA ALA A 953 -57.90 16.94 15.09
C ALA A 953 -58.06 15.54 15.69
N GLN A 954 -57.23 14.57 15.28
CA GLN A 954 -57.28 13.19 15.79
C GLN A 954 -56.75 13.10 17.22
N ALA A 955 -55.65 13.81 17.53
CA ALA A 955 -55.15 13.95 18.89
C ALA A 955 -56.19 14.62 19.80
N LEU A 956 -56.82 15.69 19.31
CA LEU A 956 -57.87 16.38 20.02
C LEU A 956 -59.07 15.47 20.31
N GLU A 957 -59.53 14.70 19.32
CA GLU A 957 -60.58 13.70 19.51
C GLU A 957 -60.16 12.62 20.52
N SER A 958 -58.91 12.16 20.47
CA SER A 958 -58.38 11.14 21.38
C SER A 958 -58.22 11.63 22.82
N ILE A 959 -57.96 12.93 23.03
CA ILE A 959 -57.97 13.58 24.36
C ILE A 959 -59.39 13.66 24.90
N LEU A 960 -60.36 14.05 24.06
CA LEU A 960 -61.74 14.35 24.47
C LEU A 960 -62.67 13.12 24.54
N LYS A 961 -62.38 12.05 23.80
CA LYS A 961 -63.23 10.85 23.71
C LYS A 961 -63.32 10.03 25.01
N PRO A 962 -62.24 9.80 25.78
CA PRO A 962 -62.33 9.14 27.09
C PRO A 962 -63.09 9.97 28.13
N THR A 963 -63.15 11.30 27.97
CA THR A 963 -63.71 12.24 28.95
C THR A 963 -65.21 12.47 28.83
N ILE A 964 -65.89 11.86 27.85
CA ILE A 964 -67.35 11.99 27.60
C ILE A 964 -68.20 11.55 28.81
N HIS A 965 -67.66 10.71 29.71
CA HIS A 965 -68.38 10.23 30.90
C HIS A 965 -68.24 11.13 32.14
N ALA A 966 -67.52 12.26 32.09
CA ALA A 966 -67.15 13.06 33.28
C ALA A 966 -67.94 14.39 33.51
N GLY A 967 -68.94 14.72 32.70
CA GLY A 967 -69.85 15.87 32.93
C GLY A 967 -69.22 17.28 32.86
N ASP A 968 -70.02 18.32 33.15
CA ASP A 968 -69.84 19.79 32.94
C ASP A 968 -68.49 20.43 33.30
N ALA A 969 -67.57 19.71 33.99
CA ALA A 969 -66.27 20.22 34.37
C ALA A 969 -65.29 20.41 33.19
N HIS A 970 -65.43 19.65 32.10
CA HIS A 970 -64.51 19.73 30.95
C HIS A 970 -64.88 20.81 29.92
N ASN A 971 -66.18 21.12 29.77
CA ASN A 971 -66.63 22.23 28.91
C ASN A 971 -65.99 23.55 29.38
N LYS A 972 -65.89 23.73 30.71
CA LYS A 972 -65.18 24.88 31.31
C LYS A 972 -63.72 25.03 30.87
N CYS A 973 -63.01 23.95 30.53
CA CYS A 973 -61.62 24.06 30.02
C CYS A 973 -61.56 24.53 28.57
N LEU A 974 -62.44 24.01 27.72
CA LEU A 974 -62.55 24.44 26.33
C LEU A 974 -62.96 25.92 26.25
N ASP A 975 -63.85 26.33 27.16
CA ASP A 975 -64.46 27.66 27.17
C ASP A 975 -63.58 28.71 27.86
N LYS A 976 -62.98 28.41 29.03
CA LYS A 976 -62.12 29.34 29.79
C LYS A 976 -60.86 29.76 29.04
N ALA A 977 -60.39 28.94 28.11
CA ALA A 977 -59.22 29.21 27.28
C ALA A 977 -59.55 29.74 25.88
N GLY A 978 -60.83 29.89 25.52
CA GLY A 978 -61.23 30.36 24.18
C GLY A 978 -60.70 29.47 23.05
N LEU A 979 -60.47 28.18 23.33
CA LEU A 979 -59.72 27.28 22.47
C LEU A 979 -60.40 27.05 21.12
N LEU A 980 -61.74 27.08 21.07
CA LEU A 980 -62.50 27.00 19.83
C LEU A 980 -62.18 28.18 18.90
N GLY A 981 -62.14 29.41 19.44
CA GLY A 981 -61.76 30.59 18.68
C GLY A 981 -60.30 30.55 18.23
N ASP A 982 -59.40 30.04 19.08
CA ASP A 982 -57.99 29.86 18.75
C ASP A 982 -57.76 28.78 17.68
N ALA A 983 -58.53 27.69 17.72
CA ALA A 983 -58.55 26.65 16.71
C ALA A 983 -59.00 27.20 15.36
N ILE A 984 -60.16 27.88 15.29
CA ILE A 984 -60.66 28.52 14.07
C ILE A 984 -59.68 29.55 13.53
N ARG A 985 -58.99 30.26 14.42
CA ARG A 985 -57.94 31.18 14.02
C ARG A 985 -56.81 30.40 13.34
N LYS A 986 -56.28 29.34 13.94
CA LYS A 986 -55.08 28.66 13.39
C LYS A 986 -55.38 27.80 12.17
N THR A 987 -56.50 27.08 12.16
CA THR A 987 -56.79 26.11 11.10
C THR A 987 -57.84 26.55 10.09
N LYS A 988 -57.71 26.04 8.87
CA LYS A 988 -58.81 26.00 7.88
C LYS A 988 -59.64 24.72 7.97
N ASP A 989 -59.16 23.73 8.73
CA ASP A 989 -59.82 22.43 8.83
C ASP A 989 -61.06 22.49 9.71
N ALA A 990 -62.21 22.34 9.06
CA ALA A 990 -63.49 22.30 9.75
C ALA A 990 -63.65 21.05 10.63
N GLN A 991 -62.85 19.99 10.46
CA GLN A 991 -62.91 18.78 11.27
C GLN A 991 -62.55 19.06 12.73
N MET A 992 -61.49 19.84 12.99
CA MET A 992 -61.13 20.24 14.36
C MET A 992 -62.26 21.03 15.04
N VAL A 993 -62.84 21.99 14.32
CA VAL A 993 -64.02 22.76 14.78
C VAL A 993 -65.21 21.84 15.08
N GLN A 994 -65.45 20.84 14.22
CA GLN A 994 -66.53 19.88 14.41
C GLN A 994 -66.33 18.98 15.62
N VAL A 995 -65.10 18.51 15.85
CA VAL A 995 -64.76 17.70 17.02
C VAL A 995 -65.00 18.51 18.29
N MET A 996 -64.51 19.74 18.37
CA MET A 996 -64.73 20.62 19.54
C MET A 996 -66.22 20.89 19.80
N LEU A 997 -67.00 21.21 18.77
CA LEU A 997 -68.44 21.43 18.88
C LEU A 997 -69.21 20.16 19.29
N LYS A 998 -68.86 19.00 18.72
CA LYS A 998 -69.45 17.70 19.11
C LYS A 998 -69.17 17.35 20.58
N MET A 999 -68.04 17.83 21.11
CA MET A 999 -67.62 17.60 22.49
C MET A 999 -68.08 18.70 23.46
N GLY A 1000 -68.96 19.61 23.02
CA GLY A 1000 -69.63 20.58 23.90
C GLY A 1000 -68.91 21.91 24.10
N ALA A 1001 -67.93 22.27 23.26
CA ALA A 1001 -67.34 23.61 23.28
C ALA A 1001 -68.40 24.70 23.04
N ASP A 1002 -68.40 25.75 23.85
CA ASP A 1002 -69.33 26.86 23.72
C ASP A 1002 -69.02 27.69 22.46
N ALA A 1003 -69.94 27.63 21.49
CA ALA A 1003 -69.85 28.36 20.23
C ALA A 1003 -69.96 29.88 20.39
N SER A 1004 -70.25 30.38 21.61
CA SER A 1004 -70.30 31.80 21.96
C SER A 1004 -69.12 32.27 22.82
N ALA A 1005 -68.25 31.36 23.29
CA ALA A 1005 -67.12 31.71 24.15
C ALA A 1005 -66.13 32.65 23.45
N LEU A 1006 -65.89 33.81 24.06
CA LEU A 1006 -65.02 34.83 23.49
C LEU A 1006 -63.55 34.39 23.51
N SER A 1007 -62.90 34.38 22.35
CA SER A 1007 -61.44 34.37 22.24
C SER A 1007 -60.95 35.75 21.85
N ARG A 1008 -60.13 36.36 22.70
CA ARG A 1008 -59.60 37.73 22.51
C ARG A 1008 -60.70 38.77 22.20
N GLY A 1009 -61.85 38.65 22.86
CA GLY A 1009 -62.98 39.55 22.69
C GLY A 1009 -63.83 39.31 21.43
N GLN A 1010 -63.56 38.26 20.65
CA GLN A 1010 -64.34 37.89 19.48
C GLN A 1010 -65.02 36.54 19.67
N THR A 1011 -66.24 36.38 19.14
CA THR A 1011 -66.90 35.07 19.10
C THR A 1011 -66.22 34.15 18.07
N PRO A 1012 -66.33 32.82 18.22
CA PRO A 1012 -65.84 31.86 17.22
C PRO A 1012 -66.36 32.15 15.80
N LEU A 1013 -67.61 32.61 15.68
CA LEU A 1013 -68.21 32.97 14.39
C LEU A 1013 -67.60 34.25 13.80
N GLN A 1014 -67.33 35.28 14.62
CA GLN A 1014 -66.62 36.49 14.18
C GLN A 1014 -65.21 36.16 13.68
N ILE A 1015 -64.49 35.28 14.38
CA ILE A 1015 -63.14 34.83 13.98
C ILE A 1015 -63.21 34.05 12.66
N ALA A 1016 -64.17 33.13 12.52
CA ALA A 1016 -64.37 32.36 11.28
C ALA A 1016 -64.70 33.27 10.09
N ALA A 1017 -65.58 34.26 10.32
CA ALA A 1017 -65.99 35.27 9.35
C ALA A 1017 -64.81 36.15 8.89
N ALA A 1018 -64.03 36.67 9.84
CA ALA A 1018 -62.82 37.46 9.54
C ALA A 1018 -61.77 36.66 8.77
N ARG A 1019 -61.70 35.34 8.97
CA ARG A 1019 -60.76 34.46 8.25
C ARG A 1019 -61.30 33.91 6.92
N GLY A 1020 -62.57 34.15 6.61
CA GLY A 1020 -63.22 33.55 5.45
C GLY A 1020 -63.36 32.03 5.54
N ASN A 1021 -63.34 31.45 6.74
CA ASN A 1021 -63.44 30.01 6.93
C ASN A 1021 -64.90 29.56 6.81
N LEU A 1022 -65.39 29.46 5.56
CA LEU A 1022 -66.78 29.17 5.24
C LEU A 1022 -67.28 27.87 5.87
N ASP A 1023 -66.42 26.86 5.98
CA ASP A 1023 -66.82 25.57 6.52
C ASP A 1023 -66.93 25.58 8.06
N ALA A 1024 -66.05 26.32 8.75
CA ALA A 1024 -66.23 26.61 10.17
C ALA A 1024 -67.50 27.44 10.41
N MET A 1025 -67.76 28.45 9.57
CA MET A 1025 -68.97 29.27 9.65
C MET A 1025 -70.24 28.43 9.47
N LYS A 1026 -70.31 27.56 8.45
CA LYS A 1026 -71.44 26.64 8.23
C LYS A 1026 -71.69 25.75 9.46
N LYS A 1027 -70.63 25.25 10.11
CA LYS A 1027 -70.75 24.42 11.31
C LYS A 1027 -71.24 25.24 12.52
N LEU A 1028 -70.78 26.48 12.68
CA LEU A 1028 -71.19 27.38 13.75
C LEU A 1028 -72.61 27.93 13.55
N PHE A 1029 -73.07 28.17 12.32
CA PHE A 1029 -74.47 28.60 12.06
C PHE A 1029 -75.50 27.56 12.49
N ASN A 1030 -75.12 26.29 12.54
CA ASN A 1030 -75.96 25.21 13.05
C ASN A 1030 -75.96 25.12 14.60
N THR A 1031 -75.36 26.09 15.28
CA THR A 1031 -75.27 26.18 16.76
C THR A 1031 -75.91 27.48 17.26
N THR A 1032 -75.88 27.72 18.58
CA THR A 1032 -76.40 28.94 19.21
C THR A 1032 -75.45 30.15 19.13
N ALA A 1033 -74.43 30.11 18.25
CA ALA A 1033 -73.48 31.21 18.09
C ALA A 1033 -74.17 32.51 17.66
N SER A 1034 -73.85 33.64 18.33
CA SER A 1034 -74.36 34.95 17.93
C SER A 1034 -73.80 35.37 16.58
N LYS A 1035 -74.70 35.78 15.67
CA LYS A 1035 -74.38 36.34 14.35
C LYS A 1035 -73.99 37.82 14.42
N GLU A 1036 -74.12 38.44 15.59
CA GLU A 1036 -73.85 39.86 15.78
C GLU A 1036 -72.35 40.18 15.58
N GLY A 1037 -72.06 41.26 14.84
CA GLY A 1037 -70.70 41.67 14.49
C GLY A 1037 -69.94 40.73 13.53
N SER A 1038 -70.48 39.57 13.13
CA SER A 1038 -69.77 38.66 12.20
C SER A 1038 -69.69 39.22 10.79
N LEU A 1039 -70.72 39.96 10.35
CA LEU A 1039 -70.71 40.65 9.05
C LEU A 1039 -69.63 41.74 9.00
N GLY A 1040 -69.54 42.56 10.05
CA GLY A 1040 -68.47 43.55 10.20
C GLY A 1040 -67.08 42.92 10.26
N ALA A 1041 -66.95 41.78 10.95
CA ALA A 1041 -65.70 41.02 11.00
C ALA A 1041 -65.26 40.49 9.62
N ALA A 1042 -66.16 39.88 8.83
CA ALA A 1042 -65.87 39.44 7.47
C ALA A 1042 -65.52 40.60 6.53
N ALA A 1043 -66.29 41.69 6.60
CA ALA A 1043 -66.07 42.91 5.83
C ALA A 1043 -64.70 43.52 6.11
N SER A 1044 -64.32 43.62 7.39
CA SER A 1044 -63.05 44.22 7.79
C SER A 1044 -61.80 43.47 7.32
N GLN A 1045 -61.96 42.22 6.88
CA GLN A 1045 -60.91 41.39 6.27
C GLN A 1045 -61.22 41.05 4.81
N CYS A 1046 -62.19 41.72 4.20
CA CYS A 1046 -62.55 41.64 2.78
C CYS A 1046 -62.97 40.23 2.31
N GLN A 1047 -63.60 39.46 3.19
CA GLN A 1047 -64.01 38.07 2.93
C GLN A 1047 -65.38 38.01 2.26
N VAL A 1048 -65.43 38.30 0.95
CA VAL A 1048 -66.68 38.42 0.18
C VAL A 1048 -67.57 37.17 0.28
N GLU A 1049 -67.02 35.97 0.12
CA GLU A 1049 -67.83 34.75 0.20
C GLU A 1049 -68.37 34.51 1.62
N ALA A 1050 -67.66 34.96 2.65
CA ALA A 1050 -68.13 34.87 4.04
C ALA A 1050 -69.25 35.87 4.30
N MET A 1051 -69.14 37.08 3.73
CA MET A 1051 -70.21 38.07 3.77
C MET A 1051 -71.45 37.58 3.06
N ASP A 1052 -71.33 37.05 1.84
CA ASP A 1052 -72.43 36.45 1.09
C ASP A 1052 -73.10 35.34 1.90
N LEU A 1053 -72.30 34.47 2.53
CA LEU A 1053 -72.81 33.41 3.38
C LEU A 1053 -73.56 33.98 4.60
N ILE A 1054 -73.04 35.00 5.29
CA ILE A 1054 -73.72 35.65 6.43
C ILE A 1054 -75.03 36.30 5.99
N ILE A 1055 -75.03 37.05 4.89
CA ILE A 1055 -76.21 37.74 4.34
C ILE A 1055 -77.29 36.71 3.95
N SER A 1056 -76.89 35.57 3.36
CA SER A 1056 -77.82 34.48 3.03
C SER A 1056 -78.49 33.84 4.26
N GLN A 1057 -77.90 34.02 5.45
CA GLN A 1057 -78.43 33.53 6.74
C GLN A 1057 -79.28 34.58 7.48
N GLY A 1058 -79.53 35.75 6.87
CA GLY A 1058 -80.40 36.83 7.37
C GLY A 1058 -79.68 38.18 7.51
N THR A 1059 -80.39 39.28 7.25
CA THR A 1059 -79.91 40.67 7.38
C THR A 1059 -80.04 41.20 8.81
N SER A 1060 -79.15 42.10 9.22
CA SER A 1060 -79.25 42.79 10.53
C SER A 1060 -80.18 44.01 10.43
N ASP A 1061 -81.11 44.16 11.37
CA ASP A 1061 -81.94 45.36 11.48
C ASP A 1061 -81.18 46.47 12.21
N ALA A 1062 -80.49 47.33 11.46
CA ALA A 1062 -79.96 48.58 11.98
C ALA A 1062 -81.00 49.69 11.83
N GLN A 1063 -81.23 50.48 12.87
CA GLN A 1063 -82.14 51.64 12.82
C GLN A 1063 -81.39 52.98 12.78
N LYS A 1064 -80.09 52.97 13.12
CA LYS A 1064 -79.21 54.14 13.16
C LYS A 1064 -77.88 53.84 12.48
N CYS A 1065 -77.18 54.89 12.09
CA CYS A 1065 -75.85 54.81 11.47
C CYS A 1065 -74.88 53.97 12.31
N GLU A 1066 -74.75 54.27 13.61
CA GLU A 1066 -73.80 53.61 14.52
C GLU A 1066 -74.02 52.09 14.67
N ASP A 1067 -75.28 51.65 14.54
CA ASP A 1067 -75.69 50.26 14.66
C ASP A 1067 -75.56 49.50 13.33
N SER A 1068 -75.22 50.19 12.24
CA SER A 1068 -75.06 49.56 10.93
C SER A 1068 -73.75 48.77 10.87
N PRO A 1069 -73.77 47.50 10.42
CA PRO A 1069 -72.54 46.73 10.18
C PRO A 1069 -71.58 47.44 9.24
N THR A 1070 -72.11 48.24 8.33
CA THR A 1070 -71.34 49.05 7.39
C THR A 1070 -70.57 50.15 8.13
N TYR A 1071 -71.20 50.86 9.06
CA TYR A 1071 -70.52 51.88 9.86
C TYR A 1071 -69.47 51.23 10.79
N GLU A 1072 -69.86 50.16 11.50
CA GLU A 1072 -68.98 49.42 12.39
C GLU A 1072 -67.70 48.94 11.68
N ALA A 1073 -67.83 48.40 10.46
CA ALA A 1073 -66.71 47.90 9.68
C ALA A 1073 -65.73 49.03 9.26
N PHE A 1074 -66.23 50.23 8.97
CA PHE A 1074 -65.39 51.37 8.59
C PHE A 1074 -64.74 52.08 9.78
N MET A 1075 -65.37 52.02 10.96
CA MET A 1075 -64.85 52.69 12.16
C MET A 1075 -63.77 51.90 12.91
N LYS A 1076 -63.83 50.56 12.87
CA LYS A 1076 -62.99 49.70 13.73
C LYS A 1076 -61.55 49.51 13.29
N GLN A 1077 -61.21 49.58 11.99
CA GLN A 1077 -59.84 49.41 11.52
C GLN A 1077 -59.60 49.92 10.08
N PRO A 1078 -58.34 50.21 9.70
CA PRO A 1078 -57.98 50.54 8.33
C PRO A 1078 -58.24 49.36 7.36
N TRP A 1079 -58.64 49.66 6.13
CA TRP A 1079 -59.07 48.67 5.12
C TRP A 1079 -57.93 48.15 4.23
N PHE A 1080 -56.71 48.07 4.77
CA PHE A 1080 -55.50 47.72 4.01
C PHE A 1080 -55.60 46.37 3.29
N SER A 1081 -56.30 45.38 3.87
CA SER A 1081 -56.51 44.05 3.26
C SER A 1081 -57.30 44.09 1.94
N CYS A 1082 -58.08 45.15 1.69
CA CYS A 1082 -58.83 45.36 0.45
C CYS A 1082 -58.03 46.13 -0.61
N ARG A 1083 -56.89 46.73 -0.25
CA ARG A 1083 -56.18 47.75 -1.05
C ARG A 1083 -55.64 47.23 -2.38
N GLU A 1084 -55.30 45.94 -2.45
CA GLU A 1084 -54.76 45.33 -3.68
C GLU A 1084 -55.82 45.10 -4.78
N ARG A 1085 -57.12 45.30 -4.49
CA ARG A 1085 -58.21 45.05 -5.45
C ARG A 1085 -59.32 46.11 -5.31
N PRO A 1086 -59.24 47.26 -6.00
CA PRO A 1086 -60.21 48.36 -5.85
C PRO A 1086 -61.65 47.95 -6.19
N ASN A 1087 -61.84 47.01 -7.10
CA ASN A 1087 -63.16 46.45 -7.41
C ASN A 1087 -63.76 45.66 -6.23
N LEU A 1088 -62.92 45.07 -5.37
CA LEU A 1088 -63.35 44.30 -4.21
C LEU A 1088 -63.93 45.20 -3.12
N LEU A 1089 -63.35 46.40 -2.93
CA LEU A 1089 -63.82 47.36 -1.93
C LEU A 1089 -65.25 47.82 -2.24
N LYS A 1090 -65.56 48.09 -3.51
CA LYS A 1090 -66.92 48.41 -3.96
C LYS A 1090 -67.87 47.23 -3.73
N THR A 1091 -67.46 46.00 -4.07
CA THR A 1091 -68.27 44.80 -3.81
C THR A 1091 -68.54 44.60 -2.32
N VAL A 1092 -67.55 44.77 -1.45
CA VAL A 1092 -67.72 44.65 0.00
C VAL A 1092 -68.65 45.74 0.53
N PHE A 1093 -68.52 46.98 0.04
CA PHE A 1093 -69.45 48.05 0.37
C PHE A 1093 -70.88 47.73 -0.06
N ASP A 1094 -71.07 47.24 -1.29
CA ASP A 1094 -72.40 46.87 -1.80
C ASP A 1094 -73.01 45.71 -1.02
N LEU A 1095 -72.20 44.72 -0.60
CA LEU A 1095 -72.65 43.62 0.24
C LEU A 1095 -72.98 44.07 1.67
N LEU A 1096 -72.20 44.98 2.25
CA LEU A 1096 -72.50 45.60 3.53
C LEU A 1096 -73.85 46.34 3.48
N GLN A 1097 -74.12 47.08 2.40
CA GLN A 1097 -75.41 47.74 2.16
C GLN A 1097 -76.56 46.74 1.97
N GLN A 1098 -76.31 45.60 1.33
CA GLN A 1098 -77.31 44.52 1.19
C GLN A 1098 -77.59 43.81 2.51
N GLY A 1099 -76.59 43.71 3.39
CA GLY A 1099 -76.69 43.05 4.69
C GLY A 1099 -77.44 43.83 5.77
N THR A 1100 -77.80 45.09 5.50
CA THR A 1100 -78.50 45.99 6.42
C THR A 1100 -79.76 46.56 5.79
N THR A 1101 -80.82 46.74 6.59
CA THR A 1101 -82.04 47.43 6.15
C THR A 1101 -81.90 48.97 6.22
N TYR A 1102 -80.88 49.46 6.93
CA TYR A 1102 -80.59 50.90 7.08
C TYR A 1102 -79.97 51.49 5.80
N LYS A 1103 -80.60 52.54 5.25
CA LYS A 1103 -80.02 53.36 4.18
C LYS A 1103 -79.17 54.48 4.79
N MET A 1104 -77.87 54.46 4.51
CA MET A 1104 -76.95 55.49 4.99
C MET A 1104 -77.30 56.87 4.43
N ASP A 1105 -77.58 57.80 5.34
CA ASP A 1105 -77.69 59.21 5.01
C ASP A 1105 -76.31 59.83 4.70
N PRO A 1106 -76.25 61.02 4.08
CA PRO A 1106 -74.99 61.70 3.76
C PRO A 1106 -74.13 61.97 4.99
N ASP A 1107 -74.75 62.12 6.15
CA ASP A 1107 -74.11 62.44 7.42
C ASP A 1107 -73.22 61.28 7.88
N CYS A 1108 -73.81 60.08 7.89
CA CYS A 1108 -73.14 58.82 8.18
C CYS A 1108 -71.95 58.58 7.24
N LYS A 1109 -72.10 58.90 5.95
CA LYS A 1109 -71.03 58.78 4.95
C LYS A 1109 -69.90 59.80 5.16
N GLY A 1110 -70.21 61.00 5.64
CA GLY A 1110 -69.23 62.03 5.95
C GLY A 1110 -68.34 61.66 7.14
N GLU A 1111 -68.90 61.06 8.18
CA GLU A 1111 -68.11 60.56 9.31
C GLU A 1111 -67.16 59.43 8.89
N MET A 1112 -67.65 58.51 8.06
CA MET A 1112 -66.82 57.45 7.47
C MET A 1112 -65.70 58.04 6.59
N LEU A 1113 -65.97 59.14 5.88
CA LEU A 1113 -64.97 59.83 5.05
C LEU A 1113 -63.86 60.43 5.93
N ASN A 1114 -64.21 61.10 7.03
CA ASN A 1114 -63.23 61.62 7.99
C ASN A 1114 -62.39 60.49 8.61
N ARG A 1115 -63.01 59.34 8.90
CA ARG A 1115 -62.28 58.17 9.39
C ARG A 1115 -61.35 57.56 8.34
N ALA A 1116 -61.76 57.53 7.08
CA ALA A 1116 -60.91 57.09 5.97
C ALA A 1116 -59.68 57.98 5.80
N ILE A 1117 -59.84 59.29 5.99
CA ILE A 1117 -58.75 60.27 5.96
C ILE A 1117 -57.80 60.06 7.15
N HIS A 1118 -58.34 59.87 8.35
CA HIS A 1118 -57.56 59.50 9.53
C HIS A 1118 -56.73 58.22 9.33
N HIS A 1119 -57.31 57.22 8.65
CA HIS A 1119 -56.61 55.98 8.28
C HIS A 1119 -55.75 56.08 7.01
N ARG A 1120 -55.71 57.24 6.35
CA ARG A 1120 -54.92 57.54 5.14
C ARG A 1120 -55.28 56.67 3.94
N ASP A 1121 -56.55 56.29 3.84
CA ASP A 1121 -57.05 55.40 2.80
C ASP A 1121 -57.76 56.19 1.69
N ALA A 1122 -56.96 56.65 0.72
CA ALA A 1122 -57.45 57.44 -0.41
C ALA A 1122 -58.45 56.68 -1.31
N ASP A 1123 -58.40 55.35 -1.31
CA ASP A 1123 -59.27 54.54 -2.16
C ASP A 1123 -60.64 54.33 -1.48
N VAL A 1124 -60.65 54.19 -0.15
CA VAL A 1124 -61.88 54.27 0.66
C VAL A 1124 -62.50 55.66 0.62
N ALA A 1125 -61.70 56.73 0.78
CA ALA A 1125 -62.20 58.09 0.67
C ALA A 1125 -62.84 58.34 -0.70
N ARG A 1126 -62.24 57.82 -1.78
CA ARG A 1126 -62.78 57.92 -3.14
C ARG A 1126 -64.12 57.21 -3.27
N LEU A 1127 -64.23 56.00 -2.73
CA LEU A 1127 -65.47 55.25 -2.74
C LEU A 1127 -66.57 56.01 -1.99
N LEU A 1128 -66.31 56.51 -0.80
CA LEU A 1128 -67.30 57.24 -0.01
C LEU A 1128 -67.79 58.51 -0.72
N LEU A 1129 -66.87 59.25 -1.36
CA LEU A 1129 -67.19 60.41 -2.19
C LEU A 1129 -68.03 60.03 -3.43
N GLN A 1130 -67.70 58.91 -4.11
CA GLN A 1130 -68.52 58.36 -5.20
C GLN A 1130 -69.94 57.99 -4.75
N GLU A 1131 -70.08 57.50 -3.52
CA GLU A 1131 -71.36 57.16 -2.90
C GLU A 1131 -72.09 58.37 -2.30
N GLY A 1132 -71.57 59.59 -2.52
CA GLY A 1132 -72.23 60.83 -2.12
C GLY A 1132 -71.93 61.30 -0.69
N ALA A 1133 -70.76 60.94 -0.14
CA ALA A 1133 -70.22 61.64 1.03
C ALA A 1133 -69.95 63.12 0.68
N ASP A 1134 -70.29 64.02 1.59
CA ASP A 1134 -70.07 65.46 1.40
C ASP A 1134 -68.63 65.84 1.75
N ALA A 1135 -67.89 66.37 0.77
CA ALA A 1135 -66.49 66.77 0.91
C ALA A 1135 -66.29 68.04 1.76
N ASN A 1136 -67.35 68.79 2.06
CA ASN A 1136 -67.29 70.06 2.82
C ASN A 1136 -67.88 69.93 4.23
N ARG A 1137 -68.26 68.73 4.64
CA ARG A 1137 -69.01 68.55 5.88
C ARG A 1137 -68.14 68.80 7.11
N ASP A 1138 -68.51 69.79 7.89
CA ASP A 1138 -67.95 70.03 9.21
C ASP A 1138 -68.64 69.14 10.25
N CYS A 1139 -67.96 68.04 10.62
CA CYS A 1139 -68.47 67.08 11.61
C CYS A 1139 -67.58 66.99 12.87
N SER A 1140 -66.78 68.03 13.11
CA SER A 1140 -65.69 68.19 14.11
C SER A 1140 -64.42 68.74 13.44
N GLY A 1141 -64.59 69.43 12.31
CA GLY A 1141 -63.60 69.76 11.31
C GLY A 1141 -63.99 69.24 9.93
N THR A 1142 -63.65 69.99 8.89
CA THR A 1142 -63.84 69.57 7.49
C THR A 1142 -62.93 68.37 7.15
N PRO A 1143 -63.25 67.56 6.13
CA PRO A 1143 -62.35 66.49 5.67
C PRO A 1143 -60.92 66.99 5.36
N LEU A 1144 -60.81 68.24 4.91
CA LEU A 1144 -59.54 68.92 4.64
C LEU A 1144 -58.80 69.29 5.93
N GLU A 1145 -59.51 69.81 6.94
CA GLU A 1145 -58.93 70.08 8.27
C GLU A 1145 -58.47 68.80 8.96
N GLN A 1146 -59.24 67.71 8.86
CA GLN A 1146 -58.81 66.40 9.36
C GLN A 1146 -57.55 65.91 8.64
N LEU A 1147 -57.47 66.09 7.32
CA LEU A 1147 -56.27 65.75 6.53
C LEU A 1147 -55.04 66.57 6.97
N MET A 1148 -55.25 67.85 7.32
CA MET A 1148 -54.21 68.72 7.87
C MET A 1148 -53.79 68.31 9.28
N ALA A 1149 -54.73 67.95 10.15
CA ALA A 1149 -54.45 67.42 11.48
C ALA A 1149 -53.61 66.14 11.42
N GLU A 1150 -53.88 65.25 10.47
CA GLU A 1150 -53.07 64.04 10.23
C GLU A 1150 -51.67 64.31 9.70
N ARG A 1151 -51.46 65.44 9.01
CA ARG A 1151 -50.12 65.90 8.61
C ARG A 1151 -49.35 66.47 9.79
N LYS A 1152 -50.05 67.06 10.76
CA LYS A 1152 -49.46 67.62 12.00
C LYS A 1152 -49.17 66.56 13.07
N SER A 1153 -49.78 65.37 13.01
CA SER A 1153 -49.59 64.36 14.06
C SER A 1153 -48.13 63.85 14.13
N GLY A 1154 -47.51 63.98 15.30
CA GLY A 1154 -46.06 63.79 15.47
C GLY A 1154 -45.55 62.33 15.46
N GLU A 1155 -46.43 61.33 15.58
CA GLU A 1155 -46.00 59.92 15.66
C GLU A 1155 -45.74 59.28 14.28
N SER A 1156 -46.36 59.80 13.22
CA SER A 1156 -46.06 59.46 11.82
C SER A 1156 -46.87 60.39 10.91
N PRO A 1157 -46.35 61.49 10.37
CA PRO A 1157 -47.16 62.40 9.54
C PRO A 1157 -47.56 61.76 8.19
N ILE A 1158 -48.75 62.07 7.67
CA ILE A 1158 -49.14 61.61 6.32
C ILE A 1158 -48.09 62.04 5.27
N SER A 1159 -47.76 61.17 4.33
CA SER A 1159 -46.80 61.49 3.28
C SER A 1159 -47.32 62.62 2.39
N ILE A 1160 -46.45 63.46 1.86
CA ILE A 1160 -46.88 64.55 0.98
C ILE A 1160 -47.56 64.04 -0.30
N ALA A 1161 -47.20 62.83 -0.74
CA ALA A 1161 -47.81 62.18 -1.89
C ALA A 1161 -49.25 61.75 -1.60
N ASP A 1162 -49.49 61.13 -0.44
CA ASP A 1162 -50.84 60.72 -0.02
C ASP A 1162 -51.70 61.95 0.33
N PHE A 1163 -51.12 62.97 0.96
CA PHE A 1163 -51.77 64.25 1.19
C PHE A 1163 -52.26 64.86 -0.13
N LYS A 1164 -51.39 64.96 -1.15
CA LYS A 1164 -51.76 65.45 -2.48
C LYS A 1164 -52.86 64.60 -3.11
N LYS A 1165 -52.76 63.27 -2.98
CA LYS A 1165 -53.74 62.33 -3.56
C LYS A 1165 -55.13 62.53 -2.94
N ILE A 1166 -55.22 62.64 -1.61
CA ILE A 1166 -56.49 62.82 -0.89
C ILE A 1166 -57.03 64.25 -1.07
N ALA A 1167 -56.18 65.27 -1.00
CA ALA A 1167 -56.60 66.66 -1.21
C ALA A 1167 -57.11 66.88 -2.65
N GLN A 1168 -56.41 66.36 -3.65
CA GLN A 1168 -56.89 66.40 -5.04
C GLN A 1168 -58.24 65.69 -5.18
N LEU A 1169 -58.41 64.55 -4.51
CA LEU A 1169 -59.65 63.81 -4.53
C LEU A 1169 -60.81 64.61 -3.88
N LEU A 1170 -60.59 65.28 -2.76
CA LEU A 1170 -61.62 66.14 -2.16
C LEU A 1170 -62.00 67.29 -3.12
N MET A 1171 -61.01 67.89 -3.79
CA MET A 1171 -61.21 68.94 -4.80
C MET A 1171 -62.03 68.46 -6.00
N ASP A 1172 -61.73 67.26 -6.52
CA ASP A 1172 -62.49 66.64 -7.62
C ASP A 1172 -63.99 66.49 -7.27
N TYR A 1173 -64.32 66.44 -5.97
CA TYR A 1173 -65.68 66.34 -5.42
C TYR A 1173 -66.20 67.66 -4.82
N LYS A 1174 -65.72 68.80 -5.35
CA LYS A 1174 -66.20 70.16 -5.01
C LYS A 1174 -65.93 70.62 -3.58
N LEU A 1175 -64.76 70.27 -3.03
CA LEU A 1175 -64.23 70.92 -1.84
C LEU A 1175 -64.14 72.45 -2.05
N ASP A 1176 -64.56 73.24 -1.07
CA ASP A 1176 -64.49 74.70 -1.09
C ASP A 1176 -63.02 75.16 -1.05
N ILE A 1177 -62.68 76.05 -1.98
CA ILE A 1177 -61.30 76.49 -2.22
C ILE A 1177 -60.90 77.59 -1.22
N ASP A 1178 -61.88 78.27 -0.62
CA ASP A 1178 -61.62 79.39 0.29
C ASP A 1178 -60.87 78.91 1.56
N ASP A 1179 -61.11 77.67 2.00
CA ASP A 1179 -60.42 77.04 3.14
C ASP A 1179 -58.94 76.76 2.86
N LEU A 1180 -58.53 76.61 1.59
CA LEU A 1180 -57.11 76.39 1.24
C LEU A 1180 -56.23 77.59 1.57
N ARG A 1181 -56.78 78.82 1.61
CA ARG A 1181 -56.01 80.03 1.92
C ARG A 1181 -55.49 79.99 3.35
N GLU A 1182 -56.36 79.68 4.31
CA GLU A 1182 -56.01 79.63 5.72
C GLU A 1182 -55.00 78.51 5.99
N LEU A 1183 -55.14 77.38 5.30
CA LEU A 1183 -54.23 76.24 5.41
C LEU A 1183 -52.83 76.48 4.81
N VAL A 1184 -52.72 77.27 3.73
CA VAL A 1184 -51.40 77.68 3.21
C VAL A 1184 -50.67 78.58 4.21
N ILE A 1185 -51.39 79.49 4.87
CA ILE A 1185 -50.84 80.36 5.92
C ILE A 1185 -50.41 79.50 7.11
N GLU A 1186 -51.24 78.56 7.53
CA GLU A 1186 -50.93 77.65 8.63
C GLU A 1186 -49.71 76.76 8.32
N ALA A 1187 -49.63 76.18 7.12
CA ALA A 1187 -48.47 75.41 6.68
C ALA A 1187 -47.17 76.25 6.63
N ALA A 1188 -47.29 77.55 6.32
CA ALA A 1188 -46.16 78.48 6.32
C ALA A 1188 -45.67 78.80 7.75
N TYR A 1189 -46.58 78.89 8.74
CA TYR A 1189 -46.22 79.03 10.15
C TYR A 1189 -45.46 77.80 10.69
N GLU A 1190 -45.86 76.60 10.27
CA GLU A 1190 -45.21 75.34 10.67
C GLU A 1190 -43.90 75.06 9.90
N CYS A 1191 -43.50 75.94 8.98
CA CYS A 1191 -42.32 75.79 8.13
C CYS A 1191 -42.28 74.47 7.29
N ASP A 1192 -43.43 73.93 6.88
CA ASP A 1192 -43.51 72.73 6.01
C ASP A 1192 -43.51 73.09 4.50
N LEU A 1193 -42.31 73.12 3.89
CA LEU A 1193 -42.12 73.65 2.53
C LEU A 1193 -42.82 72.80 1.47
N ASP A 1194 -42.84 71.49 1.71
CA ASP A 1194 -43.40 70.55 0.77
C ASP A 1194 -44.93 70.58 0.82
N LEU A 1195 -45.51 70.83 2.00
CA LEU A 1195 -46.94 71.09 2.18
C LEU A 1195 -47.36 72.41 1.53
N VAL A 1196 -46.63 73.50 1.75
CA VAL A 1196 -46.90 74.79 1.09
C VAL A 1196 -46.84 74.64 -0.43
N LYS A 1197 -45.82 73.96 -0.98
CA LYS A 1197 -45.75 73.69 -2.43
C LYS A 1197 -46.91 72.83 -2.92
N ALA A 1198 -47.34 71.84 -2.13
CA ALA A 1198 -48.46 70.98 -2.49
C ALA A 1198 -49.78 71.75 -2.55
N LEU A 1199 -50.08 72.54 -1.51
CA LEU A 1199 -51.29 73.37 -1.44
C LEU A 1199 -51.29 74.45 -2.55
N LEU A 1200 -50.14 75.07 -2.84
CA LEU A 1200 -50.00 76.02 -3.94
C LEU A 1200 -50.17 75.39 -5.33
N GLN A 1201 -49.71 74.15 -5.50
CA GLN A 1201 -49.97 73.39 -6.74
C GLN A 1201 -51.46 73.09 -6.91
N LEU A 1202 -52.16 72.74 -5.82
CA LEU A 1202 -53.59 72.51 -5.81
C LEU A 1202 -54.39 73.82 -6.04
N SER A 1203 -53.87 74.97 -5.59
CA SER A 1203 -54.51 76.29 -5.76
C SER A 1203 -54.15 77.02 -7.06
N ALA A 1204 -53.26 76.49 -7.90
CA ALA A 1204 -52.75 77.19 -9.08
C ALA A 1204 -53.84 77.70 -10.05
N GLY A 1205 -55.04 77.11 -10.01
CA GLY A 1205 -56.23 77.52 -10.78
C GLY A 1205 -57.13 78.59 -10.13
N SER A 1206 -56.96 78.96 -8.86
CA SER A 1206 -57.79 79.97 -8.17
C SER A 1206 -57.10 81.33 -8.08
N SER A 1207 -57.87 82.42 -8.07
CA SER A 1207 -57.36 83.81 -8.09
C SER A 1207 -57.03 84.35 -6.69
N VAL A 1208 -56.74 83.48 -5.72
CA VAL A 1208 -56.54 83.88 -4.33
C VAL A 1208 -55.14 84.50 -4.18
N ASP A 1209 -55.09 85.71 -3.62
CA ASP A 1209 -53.86 86.47 -3.37
C ASP A 1209 -53.28 86.06 -2.01
N ILE A 1210 -52.57 84.92 -1.98
CA ILE A 1210 -52.16 84.22 -0.75
C ILE A 1210 -50.80 84.75 -0.22
N ASN A 1211 -50.11 85.62 -0.97
CA ASN A 1211 -48.66 85.79 -0.80
C ASN A 1211 -48.24 86.64 0.40
N GLU A 1212 -48.91 87.74 0.71
CA GLU A 1212 -48.34 88.69 1.67
C GLU A 1212 -48.42 88.17 3.12
N ASP A 1213 -49.55 87.59 3.51
CA ASP A 1213 -49.77 87.03 4.85
C ASP A 1213 -48.90 85.79 5.11
N ALA A 1214 -48.79 84.88 4.14
CA ALA A 1214 -47.97 83.67 4.25
C ALA A 1214 -46.46 83.98 4.24
N ILE A 1215 -46.01 84.99 3.48
CA ILE A 1215 -44.62 85.47 3.49
C ILE A 1215 -44.28 86.10 4.86
N ASN A 1216 -45.20 86.86 5.44
CA ASN A 1216 -45.02 87.46 6.77
C ASN A 1216 -44.96 86.40 7.87
N ALA A 1217 -45.81 85.37 7.80
CA ALA A 1217 -45.78 84.21 8.70
C ALA A 1217 -44.43 83.47 8.63
N ALA A 1218 -43.96 83.13 7.43
CA ALA A 1218 -42.70 82.42 7.23
C ALA A 1218 -41.46 83.23 7.68
N ASN A 1219 -41.48 84.56 7.50
CA ASN A 1219 -40.38 85.45 7.93
C ASN A 1219 -40.23 85.57 9.45
N GLY A 1220 -41.31 85.36 10.21
CA GLY A 1220 -41.32 85.55 11.66
C GLY A 1220 -40.81 84.36 12.48
N GLN A 1221 -40.95 83.12 11.97
CA GLN A 1221 -40.73 81.89 12.75
C GLN A 1221 -39.70 80.90 12.16
N CYS A 1222 -39.45 80.89 10.85
CA CYS A 1222 -38.57 79.90 10.22
C CYS A 1222 -37.09 80.35 10.21
N SER A 1223 -36.14 79.46 10.55
CA SER A 1223 -34.68 79.74 10.52
C SER A 1223 -34.11 79.76 9.08
N GLU A 1224 -32.80 80.03 8.86
CA GLU A 1224 -32.11 80.35 7.58
C GLU A 1224 -32.50 79.57 6.29
N GLU A 1225 -33.18 78.44 6.37
CA GLU A 1225 -33.93 77.81 5.27
C GLU A 1225 -35.09 78.67 4.71
N ALA A 1226 -35.54 79.68 5.48
CA ALA A 1226 -36.57 80.68 5.15
C ALA A 1226 -36.29 81.45 3.86
N LYS A 1227 -35.01 81.62 3.47
CA LYS A 1227 -34.65 82.25 2.19
C LYS A 1227 -35.13 81.43 0.99
N SER A 1228 -35.26 80.11 1.13
CA SER A 1228 -35.82 79.26 0.07
C SER A 1228 -37.36 79.31 0.06
N PHE A 1229 -38.00 79.39 1.22
CA PHE A 1229 -39.45 79.58 1.41
C PHE A 1229 -39.96 80.89 0.82
N VAL A 1230 -39.36 82.01 1.24
CA VAL A 1230 -39.71 83.35 0.75
C VAL A 1230 -39.45 83.44 -0.74
N LYS A 1231 -38.40 82.78 -1.24
CA LYS A 1231 -38.12 82.71 -2.67
C LYS A 1231 -39.22 81.95 -3.42
N VAL A 1232 -39.63 80.76 -2.97
CA VAL A 1232 -40.70 79.96 -3.60
C VAL A 1232 -42.05 80.68 -3.57
N LEU A 1233 -42.43 81.29 -2.45
CA LEU A 1233 -43.65 82.11 -2.34
C LEU A 1233 -43.58 83.37 -3.23
N SER A 1234 -42.42 84.04 -3.28
CA SER A 1234 -42.22 85.23 -4.14
C SER A 1234 -42.18 84.90 -5.63
N GLU A 1235 -41.67 83.72 -6.01
CA GLU A 1235 -41.65 83.24 -7.40
C GLU A 1235 -43.05 82.81 -7.85
N ALA A 1236 -43.83 82.16 -6.97
CA ALA A 1236 -45.24 81.86 -7.22
C ALA A 1236 -46.07 83.14 -7.42
N GLY A 1237 -45.79 84.21 -6.65
CA GLY A 1237 -46.42 85.52 -6.85
C GLY A 1237 -46.00 86.24 -8.14
N LYS A 1238 -44.75 86.07 -8.59
CA LYS A 1238 -44.26 86.67 -9.84
C LYS A 1238 -44.71 85.94 -11.10
N SER A 1239 -45.06 84.65 -11.00
CA SER A 1239 -45.56 83.84 -12.12
C SER A 1239 -46.99 84.20 -12.59
N LYS A 1240 -47.71 85.08 -11.87
CA LYS A 1240 -49.06 85.56 -12.21
C LYS A 1240 -49.11 87.06 -12.57
N GLN A 1241 -47.96 87.73 -12.74
CA GLN A 1241 -47.86 89.11 -13.24
C GLN A 1241 -47.47 89.17 -14.72
#